data_AF-L0DBV5-F1
#
_entry.id   AF-L0DBV5-F1
#
_cell.length_a   1.000
_cell.length_b   1.000
_cell.length_c   1.000
_cell.angle_alpha   90.00
_cell.angle_beta   90.00
_cell.angle_gamma   90.00
#
_symmetry.space_group_name_H-M   'P 1'
#
loop_
_entity.id
_entity.type
_entity.pdbx_description
1 polymer ?
#
loop_
_entity_poly.entity_id
_entity_poly.type
_entity_poly.pdbx_seq_one_letter_code
_entity_poly.pdbx_strand_id
1 'polypeptide(L)'
;MITDRRFDRYRELQSYVSWTDEDARRIGAVASLLDPDLPALIDDFYAQLERHPAAFNVIRGGQPQIDRHKATLLQWVRELLAGRYDESYVDRLWLVGWRHVEIGLDQVYANVALSRLRTGLGRVLQENWKGDHALLEETARSLNKLLDLDLAIIEAAYQSELALRLPRTEQLAVLGQVTGGVVEGQRAGDKLKRQAEIIRSLLENASDAIVVVDVHGKILLCNPAVERLIGPLRVGAPPEEWALLGMAYHPDTATTYSLQELPLVRALRREPVTDEEVFVRQPGAHSGRWMSVNASPICDDGVIKGAVVIYRDITERKRAEEELRRQRDLAEGLIDAAPAVVVLLSPEGRIVRFNHFAEELSGYRAEEVLDRDFFETLLPVRDRIRIREVFRKTLDEVETRGTANLIVTKSGREREIRWSHRVLNDAESRIVGVLAIGQDITDLKEAQERALHAERLAAIGEMVAGLAHESRNALQRSQACLEMLSLHVQDRPKAIDLIDRLQQAQDQLHLLYEDVRGYVAPIRLERRNCKLAEIWREAWINLKPQRTGRVAALVEMSDDPDLRWMVDPFRLGQVFHNILENALTACSDPVKIEVCCRRIEVDGPPLLQVTVRDNGPGVALEYRERVFEPFYTTKTKGTGLGMAIARRIIEAHGGQIAVGEAIGQGAEIVITLPLGES
;
A
#
# COMPACT_ATOMS: atom_id res chain seq x y z
N MET A 1 -42.42 17.57 18.04
CA MET A 1 -41.32 18.56 17.93
C MET A 1 -39.92 17.94 17.81
N ILE A 2 -39.64 16.73 18.33
CA ILE A 2 -38.31 16.09 18.14
C ILE A 2 -38.25 15.22 16.86
N THR A 3 -39.36 14.60 16.45
CA THR A 3 -39.46 13.73 15.25
C THR A 3 -39.36 14.51 13.93
N ASP A 4 -40.06 15.65 13.80
CA ASP A 4 -39.96 16.56 12.62
C ASP A 4 -38.50 16.87 12.24
N ARG A 5 -37.65 17.15 13.24
CA ARG A 5 -36.25 17.53 13.03
C ARG A 5 -35.37 16.39 12.49
N ARG A 6 -35.74 15.13 12.73
CA ARG A 6 -34.98 13.96 12.26
C ARG A 6 -35.28 13.67 10.80
N PHE A 7 -36.56 13.71 10.43
CA PHE A 7 -36.96 13.51 9.05
C PHE A 7 -36.48 14.65 8.14
N ASP A 8 -36.51 15.89 8.62
CA ASP A 8 -35.91 17.02 7.90
C ASP A 8 -34.42 16.83 7.63
N ARG A 9 -33.66 16.37 8.63
CA ARG A 9 -32.24 16.05 8.47
C ARG A 9 -32.00 14.88 7.52
N TYR A 10 -32.87 13.87 7.55
CA TYR A 10 -32.80 12.76 6.59
C TYR A 10 -33.02 13.24 5.15
N ARG A 11 -33.98 14.15 4.91
CA ARG A 11 -34.21 14.76 3.59
C ARG A 11 -33.04 15.63 3.13
N GLU A 12 -32.39 16.35 4.05
CA GLU A 12 -31.17 17.10 3.76
C GLU A 12 -30.04 16.16 3.30
N LEU A 13 -29.83 15.05 4.01
CA LEU A 13 -28.84 14.03 3.64
C LEU A 13 -29.17 13.37 2.30
N GLN A 14 -30.44 13.07 2.04
CA GLN A 14 -30.90 12.58 0.74
C GLN A 14 -30.53 13.56 -0.39
N SER A 15 -30.74 14.86 -0.19
CA SER A 15 -30.33 15.88 -1.17
C SER A 15 -28.82 15.90 -1.36
N TYR A 16 -28.04 15.75 -0.29
CA TYR A 16 -26.58 15.77 -0.34
C TYR A 16 -26.01 14.61 -1.17
N VAL A 17 -26.53 13.40 -0.99
CA VAL A 17 -26.08 12.21 -1.74
C VAL A 17 -26.75 12.03 -3.09
N SER A 18 -27.52 13.04 -3.53
CA SER A 18 -28.32 12.98 -4.77
C SER A 18 -29.20 11.72 -4.81
N TRP A 19 -29.92 11.46 -3.72
CA TRP A 19 -30.93 10.41 -3.62
C TRP A 19 -32.21 10.84 -4.32
N THR A 20 -32.77 9.98 -5.17
CA THR A 20 -33.94 10.28 -5.99
C THR A 20 -35.03 9.23 -5.86
N ASP A 21 -36.25 9.55 -6.31
CA ASP A 21 -37.34 8.57 -6.40
C ASP A 21 -37.01 7.40 -7.34
N GLU A 22 -36.12 7.60 -8.31
CA GLU A 22 -35.63 6.53 -9.17
C GLU A 22 -34.73 5.55 -8.41
N ASP A 23 -33.87 6.06 -7.51
CA ASP A 23 -33.08 5.21 -6.63
C ASP A 23 -34.00 4.35 -5.75
N ALA A 24 -35.06 4.95 -5.17
CA ALA A 24 -36.06 4.21 -4.39
C ALA A 24 -36.76 3.11 -5.22
N ARG A 25 -37.11 3.40 -6.48
CA ARG A 25 -37.70 2.41 -7.40
C ARG A 25 -36.75 1.28 -7.72
N ARG A 26 -35.47 1.56 -8.00
CA ARG A 26 -34.44 0.53 -8.26
C ARG A 26 -34.30 -0.44 -7.08
N ILE A 27 -34.26 0.09 -5.85
CA ILE A 27 -34.19 -0.75 -4.64
C ILE A 27 -35.43 -1.62 -4.49
N GLY A 28 -36.63 -1.04 -4.63
CA GLY A 28 -37.88 -1.79 -4.55
C GLY A 28 -37.99 -2.90 -5.61
N ALA A 29 -37.46 -2.67 -6.81
CA ALA A 29 -37.48 -3.64 -7.91
C ALA A 29 -36.64 -4.89 -7.64
N VAL A 30 -35.56 -4.77 -6.86
CA VAL A 30 -34.64 -5.87 -6.56
C VAL A 30 -34.93 -6.57 -5.23
N ALA A 31 -35.89 -6.09 -4.46
CA ALA A 31 -36.29 -6.71 -3.19
C ALA A 31 -36.63 -8.20 -3.35
N SER A 32 -37.43 -8.54 -4.37
CA SER A 32 -37.81 -9.93 -4.67
C SER A 32 -36.65 -10.81 -5.15
N LEU A 33 -35.60 -10.18 -5.70
CA LEU A 33 -34.38 -10.87 -6.14
C LEU A 33 -33.48 -11.22 -4.96
N LEU A 34 -33.42 -10.33 -3.95
CA LEU A 34 -32.54 -10.46 -2.80
C LEU A 34 -33.17 -11.27 -1.65
N ASP A 35 -34.50 -11.23 -1.49
CA ASP A 35 -35.22 -11.84 -0.35
C ASP A 35 -34.87 -13.33 -0.08
N PRO A 36 -34.74 -14.21 -1.10
CA PRO A 36 -34.43 -15.63 -0.88
C PRO A 36 -33.10 -15.88 -0.15
N ASP A 37 -32.11 -15.02 -0.37
CA ASP A 37 -30.75 -15.18 0.16
C ASP A 37 -30.51 -14.38 1.46
N LEU A 38 -31.46 -13.53 1.88
CA LEU A 38 -31.34 -12.73 3.10
C LEU A 38 -31.16 -13.56 4.38
N PRO A 39 -31.89 -14.68 4.60
CA PRO A 39 -31.69 -15.50 5.80
C PRO A 39 -30.26 -16.04 5.90
N ALA A 40 -29.71 -16.55 4.80
CA ALA A 40 -28.35 -17.08 4.74
C ALA A 40 -27.29 -15.99 5.00
N LEU A 41 -27.52 -14.79 4.46
CA LEU A 41 -26.65 -13.63 4.68
C LEU A 41 -26.62 -13.22 6.16
N ILE A 42 -27.78 -13.22 6.82
CA ILE A 42 -27.89 -12.87 8.24
C ILE A 42 -27.29 -13.96 9.13
N ASP A 43 -27.43 -15.23 8.75
CA ASP A 43 -26.76 -16.32 9.45
C ASP A 43 -25.23 -16.23 9.37
N ASP A 44 -24.66 -15.92 8.19
CA ASP A 44 -23.22 -15.64 8.06
C ASP A 44 -22.79 -14.43 8.91
N PHE A 45 -23.58 -13.36 8.93
CA PHE A 45 -23.31 -12.19 9.76
C PHE A 45 -23.16 -12.56 11.25
N TYR A 46 -24.10 -13.30 11.83
CA TYR A 46 -24.04 -13.68 13.25
C TYR A 46 -22.98 -14.76 13.53
N ALA A 47 -22.75 -15.72 12.63
CA ALA A 47 -21.69 -16.72 12.76
C ALA A 47 -20.30 -16.08 12.86
N GLN A 48 -20.14 -14.87 12.33
CA GLN A 48 -18.88 -14.14 12.32
C GLN A 48 -18.79 -13.17 13.49
N LEU A 49 -19.93 -12.63 13.93
CA LEU A 49 -20.03 -11.90 15.19
C LEU A 49 -19.61 -12.78 16.39
N GLU A 50 -19.96 -14.08 16.38
CA GLU A 50 -19.53 -15.07 17.38
C GLU A 50 -18.00 -15.26 17.44
N ARG A 51 -17.28 -15.00 16.35
CA ARG A 51 -15.81 -15.10 16.30
C ARG A 51 -15.09 -13.90 16.91
N HIS A 52 -15.82 -12.84 17.27
CA HIS A 52 -15.28 -11.62 17.87
C HIS A 52 -15.75 -11.42 19.32
N PRO A 53 -14.94 -11.76 20.34
CA PRO A 53 -15.34 -11.77 21.74
C PRO A 53 -15.88 -10.42 22.26
N ALA A 54 -15.34 -9.30 21.76
CA ALA A 54 -15.74 -7.97 22.19
C ALA A 54 -17.13 -7.54 21.70
N ALA A 55 -17.56 -7.96 20.51
CA ALA A 55 -18.91 -7.73 19.98
C ALA A 55 -19.94 -8.68 20.65
N PHE A 56 -19.51 -9.91 20.97
CA PHE A 56 -20.37 -10.93 21.57
C PHE A 56 -20.66 -10.70 23.06
N ASN A 57 -19.79 -9.98 23.79
CA ASN A 57 -19.94 -9.68 25.22
C ASN A 57 -21.24 -8.91 25.59
N VAL A 58 -21.89 -8.28 24.61
CA VAL A 58 -23.16 -7.56 24.77
C VAL A 58 -24.37 -8.51 24.66
N ILE A 59 -24.22 -9.69 24.03
CA ILE A 59 -25.28 -10.69 23.83
C ILE A 59 -25.22 -11.73 24.96
N ARG A 60 -25.76 -11.40 26.14
CA ARG A 60 -25.71 -12.27 27.34
C ARG A 60 -26.82 -13.32 27.45
N GLY A 61 -27.80 -13.32 26.54
CA GLY A 61 -29.03 -14.12 26.62
C GLY A 61 -29.03 -15.44 25.83
N GLY A 62 -27.88 -15.86 25.28
CA GLY A 62 -27.71 -17.13 24.57
C GLY A 62 -28.47 -17.22 23.22
N GLN A 63 -28.56 -18.42 22.67
CA GLN A 63 -29.17 -18.69 21.34
C GLN A 63 -30.57 -18.08 21.14
N PRO A 64 -31.50 -18.12 22.12
CA PRO A 64 -32.83 -17.53 21.93
C PRO A 64 -32.82 -16.00 21.78
N GLN A 65 -31.81 -15.30 22.31
CA GLN A 65 -31.63 -13.87 22.08
C GLN A 65 -31.07 -13.61 20.68
N ILE A 66 -30.12 -14.42 20.22
CA ILE A 66 -29.54 -14.34 18.88
C ILE A 66 -30.62 -14.55 17.83
N ASP A 67 -31.48 -15.56 17.98
CA ASP A 67 -32.55 -15.86 17.02
C ASP A 67 -33.57 -14.70 16.92
N ARG A 68 -33.88 -14.03 18.04
CA ARG A 68 -34.71 -12.81 18.03
C ARG A 68 -34.01 -11.65 17.30
N HIS A 69 -32.71 -11.48 17.49
CA HIS A 69 -31.96 -10.41 16.82
C HIS A 69 -31.79 -10.69 15.32
N LYS A 70 -31.60 -11.94 14.91
CA LYS A 70 -31.65 -12.39 13.51
C LYS A 70 -32.99 -12.05 12.87
N ALA A 71 -34.11 -12.39 13.52
CA ALA A 71 -35.44 -12.06 13.03
C ALA A 71 -35.66 -10.54 12.91
N THR A 72 -35.18 -9.77 13.88
CA THR A 72 -35.28 -8.30 13.86
C THR A 72 -34.46 -7.70 12.72
N LEU A 73 -33.24 -8.19 12.50
CA LEU A 73 -32.37 -7.74 11.42
C LEU A 73 -32.95 -8.11 10.05
N LEU A 74 -33.51 -9.33 9.91
CA LEU A 74 -34.16 -9.77 8.68
C LEU A 74 -35.35 -8.89 8.32
N GLN A 75 -36.18 -8.57 9.31
CA GLN A 75 -37.31 -7.67 9.13
C GLN A 75 -36.84 -6.27 8.72
N TRP A 76 -35.77 -5.76 9.34
CA TRP A 76 -35.19 -4.46 8.98
C TRP A 76 -34.64 -4.43 7.54
N VAL A 77 -33.88 -5.45 7.12
CA VAL A 77 -33.36 -5.52 5.73
C VAL A 77 -34.50 -5.59 4.72
N ARG A 78 -35.60 -6.29 5.03
CA ARG A 78 -36.81 -6.31 4.18
C ARG A 78 -37.47 -4.93 4.07
N GLU A 79 -37.53 -4.19 5.17
CA GLU A 79 -38.06 -2.82 5.17
C GLU A 79 -37.15 -1.86 4.39
N LEU A 80 -35.84 -2.01 4.52
CA LEU A 80 -34.84 -1.28 3.72
C LEU A 80 -35.08 -1.49 2.22
N LEU A 81 -35.38 -2.73 1.81
CA LEU A 81 -35.64 -3.07 0.41
C LEU A 81 -37.06 -2.71 -0.06
N ALA A 82 -37.98 -2.32 0.84
CA ALA A 82 -39.38 -2.08 0.49
C ALA A 82 -39.63 -0.79 -0.31
N GLY A 83 -38.63 0.10 -0.44
CA GLY A 83 -38.73 1.32 -1.23
C GLY A 83 -39.60 2.44 -0.62
N ARG A 84 -39.87 2.39 0.70
CA ARG A 84 -40.67 3.38 1.43
C ARG A 84 -39.86 4.01 2.57
N TYR A 85 -39.40 5.25 2.37
CA TYR A 85 -38.49 5.95 3.29
C TYR A 85 -39.16 7.20 3.89
N ASP A 86 -40.21 7.01 4.68
CA ASP A 86 -40.98 8.07 5.33
C ASP A 86 -40.46 8.40 6.76
N GLU A 87 -41.12 9.34 7.47
CA GLU A 87 -40.76 9.69 8.85
C GLU A 87 -40.75 8.46 9.78
N SER A 88 -41.70 7.54 9.57
CA SER A 88 -41.79 6.32 10.37
C SER A 88 -40.57 5.40 10.18
N TYR A 89 -40.03 5.33 8.96
CA TYR A 89 -38.81 4.58 8.64
C TYR A 89 -37.60 5.17 9.38
N VAL A 90 -37.44 6.50 9.33
CA VAL A 90 -36.34 7.21 10.00
C VAL A 90 -36.40 7.06 11.52
N ASP A 91 -37.59 7.12 12.12
CA ASP A 91 -37.74 6.92 13.56
C ASP A 91 -37.37 5.49 14.01
N ARG A 92 -37.69 4.48 13.19
CA ARG A 92 -37.27 3.09 13.45
C ARG A 92 -35.76 2.94 13.39
N LEU A 93 -35.10 3.52 12.38
CA LEU A 93 -33.63 3.54 12.26
C LEU A 93 -32.97 4.23 13.45
N TRP A 94 -33.49 5.38 13.85
CA TRP A 94 -33.00 6.10 15.02
C TRP A 94 -33.11 5.25 16.29
N LEU A 95 -34.23 4.54 16.46
CA LEU A 95 -34.43 3.65 17.60
C LEU A 95 -33.41 2.50 17.63
N VAL A 96 -32.99 1.99 16.47
CA VAL A 96 -31.91 0.99 16.37
C VAL A 96 -30.60 1.54 16.93
N GLY A 97 -30.18 2.73 16.50
CA GLY A 97 -28.97 3.38 17.01
C GLY A 97 -29.05 3.68 18.51
N TRP A 98 -30.18 4.22 18.97
CA TRP A 98 -30.42 4.46 20.40
C TRP A 98 -30.31 3.19 21.24
N ARG A 99 -30.91 2.10 20.77
CA ARG A 99 -30.92 0.82 21.49
C ARG A 99 -29.53 0.19 21.57
N HIS A 100 -28.68 0.40 20.57
CA HIS A 100 -27.29 -0.01 20.64
C HIS A 100 -26.51 0.75 21.73
N VAL A 101 -26.74 2.06 21.89
CA VAL A 101 -26.16 2.84 22.99
C VAL A 101 -26.69 2.38 24.36
N GLU A 102 -27.99 2.06 24.44
CA GLU A 102 -28.62 1.54 25.66
C GLU A 102 -27.96 0.24 26.14
N ILE A 103 -27.68 -0.69 25.22
CA ILE A 103 -27.01 -1.96 25.54
C ILE A 103 -25.48 -1.85 25.62
N GLY A 104 -24.92 -0.67 25.38
CA GLY A 104 -23.47 -0.42 25.45
C GLY A 104 -22.66 -1.03 24.29
N LEU A 105 -23.29 -1.23 23.13
CA LEU A 105 -22.57 -1.61 21.91
C LEU A 105 -21.83 -0.40 21.37
N ASP A 106 -20.53 -0.54 21.10
CA ASP A 106 -19.72 0.52 20.50
C ASP A 106 -20.17 0.83 19.06
N GLN A 107 -20.17 2.11 18.69
CA GLN A 107 -20.54 2.59 17.35
C GLN A 107 -19.75 1.89 16.24
N VAL A 108 -18.48 1.57 16.48
CA VAL A 108 -17.61 0.90 15.48
C VAL A 108 -18.22 -0.42 14.99
N TYR A 109 -18.93 -1.15 15.85
CA TYR A 109 -19.57 -2.41 15.47
C TYR A 109 -20.76 -2.22 14.53
N ALA A 110 -21.51 -1.12 14.66
CA ALA A 110 -22.58 -0.80 13.72
C ALA A 110 -22.03 -0.52 12.31
N ASN A 111 -20.88 0.16 12.23
CA ASN A 111 -20.21 0.49 10.96
C ASN A 111 -19.68 -0.77 10.27
N VAL A 112 -19.03 -1.67 11.02
CA VAL A 112 -18.56 -2.95 10.51
C VAL A 112 -19.74 -3.84 10.09
N ALA A 113 -20.82 -3.85 10.86
CA ALA A 113 -22.01 -4.64 10.54
C ALA A 113 -22.66 -4.19 9.23
N LEU A 114 -22.79 -2.88 9.02
CA LEU A 114 -23.38 -2.34 7.80
C LEU A 114 -22.46 -2.53 6.59
N SER A 115 -21.14 -2.43 6.77
CA SER A 115 -20.17 -2.77 5.73
C SER A 115 -20.30 -4.22 5.27
N ARG A 116 -20.48 -5.17 6.20
CA ARG A 116 -20.70 -6.58 5.88
C ARG A 116 -22.02 -6.83 5.16
N LEU A 117 -23.10 -6.21 5.63
CA LEU A 117 -24.40 -6.24 4.97
C LEU A 117 -24.32 -5.71 3.53
N ARG A 118 -23.58 -4.61 3.31
CA ARG A 118 -23.32 -4.05 1.98
C ARG A 118 -22.62 -5.04 1.06
N THR A 119 -21.53 -5.65 1.51
CA THR A 119 -20.79 -6.64 0.71
C THR A 119 -21.67 -7.85 0.40
N GLY A 120 -22.42 -8.34 1.38
CA GLY A 120 -23.33 -9.48 1.21
C GLY A 120 -24.43 -9.19 0.19
N LEU A 121 -25.14 -8.06 0.36
CA LEU A 121 -26.22 -7.66 -0.54
C LEU A 121 -25.71 -7.37 -1.95
N GLY A 122 -24.53 -6.74 -2.08
CA GLY A 122 -23.88 -6.51 -3.36
C GLY A 122 -23.51 -7.80 -4.08
N ARG A 123 -23.00 -8.81 -3.36
CA ARG A 123 -22.69 -10.13 -3.92
C ARG A 123 -23.96 -10.83 -4.40
N VAL A 124 -25.00 -10.92 -3.56
CA VAL A 124 -26.27 -11.56 -3.91
C VAL A 124 -26.90 -10.85 -5.12
N LEU A 125 -26.83 -9.51 -5.16
CA LEU A 125 -27.30 -8.73 -6.30
C LEU A 125 -26.57 -9.11 -7.59
N GLN A 126 -25.23 -9.21 -7.57
CA GLN A 126 -24.42 -9.59 -8.72
C GLN A 126 -24.68 -11.04 -9.17
N GLU A 127 -24.75 -11.99 -8.24
CA GLU A 127 -24.94 -13.42 -8.54
C GLU A 127 -26.32 -13.71 -9.16
N ASN A 128 -27.35 -12.98 -8.71
CA ASN A 128 -28.72 -13.18 -9.17
C ASN A 128 -29.13 -12.23 -10.31
N TRP A 129 -28.29 -11.27 -10.73
CA TRP A 129 -28.64 -10.32 -11.77
C TRP A 129 -28.75 -10.97 -13.16
N LYS A 130 -29.85 -10.69 -13.87
CA LYS A 130 -30.09 -11.18 -15.24
C LYS A 130 -30.29 -10.06 -16.26
N GLY A 131 -30.18 -8.80 -15.83
CA GLY A 131 -30.38 -7.61 -16.67
C GLY A 131 -29.07 -7.05 -17.23
N ASP A 132 -29.14 -5.82 -17.73
CA ASP A 132 -27.96 -5.08 -18.24
C ASP A 132 -26.98 -4.72 -17.12
N HIS A 133 -25.68 -4.74 -17.44
CA HIS A 133 -24.58 -4.40 -16.53
C HIS A 133 -24.64 -2.93 -16.08
N ALA A 134 -25.05 -2.01 -16.97
CA ALA A 134 -25.19 -0.60 -16.61
C ALA A 134 -26.26 -0.41 -15.51
N LEU A 135 -27.39 -1.13 -15.62
CA LEU A 135 -28.47 -1.07 -14.65
C LEU A 135 -28.09 -1.75 -13.32
N LEU A 136 -27.25 -2.80 -13.36
CA LEU A 136 -26.66 -3.40 -12.15
C LEU A 136 -25.79 -2.40 -11.39
N GLU A 137 -24.91 -1.67 -12.09
CA GLU A 137 -24.06 -0.65 -11.47
C GLU A 137 -24.86 0.51 -10.88
N GLU A 138 -25.90 0.97 -11.59
CA GLU A 138 -26.82 1.98 -11.05
C GLU A 138 -27.54 1.50 -9.80
N THR A 139 -28.07 0.28 -9.83
CA THR A 139 -28.77 -0.32 -8.68
C THR A 139 -27.82 -0.51 -7.49
N ALA A 140 -26.59 -0.98 -7.73
CA ALA A 140 -25.56 -1.11 -6.70
C ALA A 140 -25.18 0.25 -6.10
N ARG A 141 -25.08 1.31 -6.93
CA ARG A 141 -24.88 2.68 -6.45
C ARG A 141 -26.04 3.17 -5.59
N SER A 142 -27.29 2.95 -6.02
CA SER A 142 -28.47 3.27 -5.20
C SER A 142 -28.44 2.50 -3.87
N LEU A 143 -28.09 1.21 -3.87
CA LEU A 143 -28.03 0.42 -2.64
C LEU A 143 -26.98 0.96 -1.66
N ASN A 144 -25.81 1.34 -2.17
CA ASN A 144 -24.75 1.94 -1.36
C ASN A 144 -25.19 3.29 -0.76
N LYS A 145 -25.80 4.18 -1.56
CA LYS A 145 -26.33 5.46 -1.07
C LYS A 145 -27.34 5.26 0.05
N LEU A 146 -28.27 4.30 -0.09
CA LEU A 146 -29.27 4.01 0.92
C LEU A 146 -28.64 3.54 2.24
N LEU A 147 -27.68 2.62 2.16
CA LEU A 147 -26.97 2.13 3.34
C LEU A 147 -26.17 3.27 4.01
N ASP A 148 -25.56 4.17 3.24
CA ASP A 148 -24.87 5.33 3.82
C ASP A 148 -25.85 6.29 4.54
N LEU A 149 -27.05 6.50 3.98
CA LEU A 149 -28.11 7.30 4.62
C LEU A 149 -28.62 6.67 5.91
N ASP A 150 -28.87 5.35 5.91
CA ASP A 150 -29.28 4.62 7.10
C ASP A 150 -28.21 4.68 8.19
N LEU A 151 -26.94 4.54 7.82
CA LEU A 151 -25.82 4.66 8.74
C LEU A 151 -25.80 6.04 9.41
N ALA A 152 -25.94 7.11 8.63
CA ALA A 152 -25.90 8.47 9.14
C ALA A 152 -26.98 8.74 10.20
N ILE A 153 -28.17 8.15 10.05
CA ILE A 153 -29.25 8.25 11.06
C ILE A 153 -28.90 7.45 12.32
N ILE A 154 -28.37 6.23 12.15
CA ILE A 154 -27.93 5.40 13.28
C ILE A 154 -26.82 6.13 14.06
N GLU A 155 -25.81 6.68 13.39
CA GLU A 155 -24.71 7.42 14.01
C GLU A 155 -25.18 8.71 14.69
N ALA A 156 -26.14 9.41 14.10
CA ALA A 156 -26.73 10.59 14.73
C ALA A 156 -27.44 10.23 16.06
N ALA A 157 -28.04 9.04 16.16
CA ALA A 157 -28.60 8.54 17.41
C ALA A 157 -27.52 8.25 18.46
N TYR A 158 -26.39 7.65 18.05
CA TYR A 158 -25.21 7.47 18.92
C TYR A 158 -24.73 8.80 19.51
N GLN A 159 -24.49 9.80 18.66
CA GLN A 159 -23.99 11.11 19.06
C GLN A 159 -24.95 11.83 20.02
N SER A 160 -26.26 11.79 19.74
CA SER A 160 -27.27 12.43 20.59
C SER A 160 -27.32 11.83 22.00
N GLU A 161 -27.18 10.51 22.13
CA GLU A 161 -27.30 9.83 23.42
C GLU A 161 -26.00 9.92 24.23
N LEU A 162 -24.83 9.87 23.58
CA LEU A 162 -23.55 10.16 24.22
C LEU A 162 -23.49 11.61 24.75
N ALA A 163 -24.02 12.58 23.99
CA ALA A 163 -24.09 13.98 24.41
C ALA A 163 -25.00 14.21 25.63
N LEU A 164 -26.05 13.40 25.81
CA LEU A 164 -26.95 13.45 26.97
C LEU A 164 -26.35 12.85 28.24
N ARG A 165 -25.27 12.07 28.13
CA ARG A 165 -24.56 11.46 29.27
C ARG A 165 -23.44 12.34 29.85
N LEU A 166 -23.21 13.55 29.31
CA LEU A 166 -22.30 14.56 29.88
C LEU A 166 -22.97 15.31 31.06
N PRO A 167 -22.24 15.66 32.15
CA PRO A 167 -22.85 16.15 33.38
C PRO A 167 -23.55 17.51 33.23
N ARG A 168 -24.80 17.54 33.68
CA ARG A 168 -25.76 18.66 33.74
C ARG A 168 -25.40 19.70 34.82
N THR A 169 -24.11 20.01 35.02
CA THR A 169 -23.62 20.73 36.21
C THR A 169 -23.51 22.25 36.07
N GLU A 170 -23.62 22.83 34.87
CA GLU A 170 -23.32 24.26 34.67
C GLU A 170 -24.53 25.20 34.60
N GLN A 171 -25.78 24.71 34.62
CA GLN A 171 -26.95 25.58 34.40
C GLN A 171 -27.67 26.13 35.66
N LEU A 172 -27.25 25.78 36.87
CA LEU A 172 -27.98 26.19 38.11
C LEU A 172 -27.32 27.30 38.94
N ALA A 173 -26.13 27.79 38.57
CA ALA A 173 -25.39 28.76 39.39
C ALA A 173 -25.82 30.23 39.20
N VAL A 174 -26.65 30.57 38.20
CA VAL A 174 -26.94 31.97 37.84
C VAL A 174 -28.20 32.54 38.53
N LEU A 175 -29.01 31.74 39.21
CA LEU A 175 -30.32 32.21 39.75
C LEU A 175 -30.31 32.69 41.22
N GLY A 176 -29.18 32.68 41.91
CA GLY A 176 -29.13 32.84 43.38
C GLY A 176 -28.86 34.22 43.96
N GLN A 177 -28.73 35.29 43.18
CA GLN A 177 -28.33 36.61 43.68
C GLN A 177 -29.36 37.72 43.45
N VAL A 178 -30.53 37.63 44.11
CA VAL A 178 -31.34 38.81 44.45
C VAL A 178 -31.96 38.58 45.83
N THR A 179 -31.44 39.22 46.87
CA THR A 179 -32.20 39.88 47.98
C THR A 179 -31.27 40.36 49.11
N GLY A 180 -31.31 41.67 49.38
CA GLY A 180 -31.50 42.20 50.75
C GLY A 180 -30.30 42.48 51.67
N GLY A 181 -29.72 43.69 51.52
CA GLY A 181 -29.61 44.76 52.54
C GLY A 181 -29.38 44.51 54.06
N VAL A 182 -28.24 45.05 54.53
CA VAL A 182 -27.97 45.91 55.73
C VAL A 182 -28.47 45.49 57.15
N VAL A 183 -27.54 45.41 58.14
CA VAL A 183 -27.41 46.30 59.34
C VAL A 183 -26.22 45.88 60.22
N GLU A 184 -25.50 46.89 60.72
CA GLU A 184 -24.27 46.85 61.51
C GLU A 184 -24.48 46.90 63.00
N GLY A 185 -23.79 46.01 63.74
CA GLY A 185 -23.61 46.14 65.19
C GLY A 185 -22.85 44.97 65.83
N GLN A 186 -22.91 43.77 65.24
CA GLN A 186 -22.22 42.54 65.72
C GLN A 186 -20.93 42.20 64.91
N ARG A 187 -20.38 43.19 64.20
CA ARG A 187 -19.52 43.03 63.00
C ARG A 187 -18.15 42.34 63.15
N ALA A 188 -17.62 42.09 64.35
CA ALA A 188 -16.31 41.43 64.48
C ALA A 188 -16.44 39.92 64.71
N GLY A 189 -17.26 39.51 65.69
CA GLY A 189 -17.51 38.10 65.99
C GLY A 189 -18.24 37.38 64.87
N ASP A 190 -19.28 38.01 64.30
CA ASP A 190 -20.01 37.43 63.17
C ASP A 190 -19.21 37.44 61.87
N LYS A 191 -18.31 38.41 61.68
CA LYS A 191 -17.43 38.43 60.50
C LYS A 191 -16.35 37.35 60.59
N LEU A 192 -15.75 37.15 61.77
CA LEU A 192 -14.83 36.03 62.01
C LEU A 192 -15.54 34.67 61.88
N LYS A 193 -16.74 34.55 62.44
CA LYS A 193 -17.55 33.33 62.33
C LYS A 193 -17.96 33.05 60.88
N ARG A 194 -18.43 34.06 60.15
CA ARG A 194 -18.81 33.97 58.73
C ARG A 194 -17.60 33.70 57.84
N GLN A 195 -16.43 34.30 58.12
CA GLN A 195 -15.18 33.99 57.43
C GLN A 195 -14.73 32.54 57.70
N ALA A 196 -14.82 32.07 58.94
CA ALA A 196 -14.49 30.70 59.31
C ALA A 196 -15.46 29.67 58.67
N GLU A 197 -16.76 30.00 58.60
CA GLU A 197 -17.78 29.18 57.91
C GLU A 197 -17.52 29.12 56.40
N ILE A 198 -17.15 30.24 55.77
CA ILE A 198 -16.78 30.28 54.34
C ILE A 198 -15.52 29.44 54.09
N ILE A 199 -14.45 29.62 54.86
CA ILE A 199 -13.21 28.85 54.71
C ILE A 199 -13.48 27.35 54.91
N ARG A 200 -14.27 26.99 55.92
CA ARG A 200 -14.65 25.59 56.16
C ARG A 200 -15.41 25.00 54.98
N SER A 201 -16.41 25.71 54.46
CA SER A 201 -17.18 25.27 53.30
C SER A 201 -16.31 25.12 52.04
N LEU A 202 -15.37 26.04 51.81
CA LEU A 202 -14.41 25.94 50.70
C LEU A 202 -13.51 24.71 50.84
N LEU A 203 -13.01 24.43 52.05
CA LEU A 203 -12.17 23.26 52.30
C LEU A 203 -12.97 21.95 52.18
N GLU A 204 -14.19 21.90 52.71
CA GLU A 204 -15.06 20.72 52.66
C GLU A 204 -15.44 20.34 51.21
N ASN A 205 -15.65 21.33 50.35
CA ASN A 205 -16.03 21.12 48.95
C ASN A 205 -14.86 21.13 47.96
N ALA A 206 -13.63 21.38 48.42
CA ALA A 206 -12.46 21.36 47.54
C ALA A 206 -12.24 19.95 46.96
N SER A 207 -11.97 19.91 45.65
CA SER A 207 -11.61 18.68 44.94
C SER A 207 -10.17 18.26 45.25
N ASP A 208 -9.28 19.22 45.45
CA ASP A 208 -7.88 19.01 45.80
C ASP A 208 -7.74 18.63 47.29
N ALA A 209 -6.81 17.73 47.59
CA ALA A 209 -6.50 17.33 48.96
C ALA A 209 -5.58 18.35 49.61
N ILE A 210 -6.03 18.95 50.70
CA ILE A 210 -5.34 20.04 51.39
C ILE A 210 -4.99 19.58 52.80
N VAL A 211 -3.71 19.64 53.14
CA VAL A 211 -3.18 19.32 54.47
C VAL A 211 -2.40 20.53 55.00
N VAL A 212 -2.67 20.90 56.24
CA VAL A 212 -1.95 21.95 56.97
C VAL A 212 -1.34 21.38 58.22
N VAL A 213 -0.07 21.67 58.47
CA VAL A 213 0.67 21.22 59.65
C VAL A 213 1.26 22.40 60.42
N ASP A 214 1.55 22.20 61.71
CA ASP A 214 2.28 23.17 62.54
C ASP A 214 3.81 23.10 62.34
N VAL A 215 4.56 23.91 63.08
CA VAL A 215 6.04 23.95 63.05
C VAL A 215 6.72 22.64 63.46
N HIS A 216 6.00 21.76 64.15
CA HIS A 216 6.48 20.43 64.55
C HIS A 216 5.97 19.34 63.59
N GLY A 217 5.29 19.72 62.50
CA GLY A 217 4.72 18.81 61.51
C GLY A 217 3.46 18.08 61.98
N LYS A 218 2.82 18.51 63.08
CA LYS A 218 1.55 17.96 63.52
C LYS A 218 0.42 18.48 62.65
N ILE A 219 -0.47 17.60 62.20
CA ILE A 219 -1.58 17.99 61.31
C ILE A 219 -2.60 18.86 62.05
N LEU A 220 -2.74 20.10 61.60
CA LEU A 220 -3.73 21.06 62.09
C LEU A 220 -5.06 20.93 61.34
N LEU A 221 -4.98 20.64 60.04
CA LEU A 221 -6.16 20.54 59.18
C LEU A 221 -5.92 19.54 58.05
N CYS A 222 -6.94 18.73 57.78
CA CYS A 222 -7.04 17.92 56.58
C CYS A 222 -8.49 18.00 56.07
N ASN A 223 -8.68 18.32 54.80
CA ASN A 223 -10.03 18.36 54.22
C ASN A 223 -10.52 16.94 53.79
N PRO A 224 -11.82 16.75 53.52
CA PRO A 224 -12.36 15.44 53.15
C PRO A 224 -11.74 14.84 51.87
N ALA A 225 -11.18 15.66 50.99
CA ALA A 225 -10.48 15.17 49.80
C ALA A 225 -9.21 14.37 50.13
N VAL A 226 -8.55 14.65 51.27
CA VAL A 226 -7.37 13.87 51.73
C VAL A 226 -7.73 12.40 51.92
N GLU A 227 -8.86 12.11 52.57
CA GLU A 227 -9.32 10.74 52.79
C GLU A 227 -9.66 10.04 51.47
N ARG A 228 -10.29 10.75 50.53
CA ARG A 228 -10.67 10.21 49.21
C ARG A 228 -9.46 9.97 48.27
N LEU A 229 -8.45 10.83 48.32
CA LEU A 229 -7.37 10.87 47.34
C LEU A 229 -6.08 10.19 47.81
N ILE A 230 -5.75 10.34 49.08
CA ILE A 230 -4.45 9.94 49.64
C ILE A 230 -4.66 8.78 50.62
N GLY A 231 -5.61 8.92 51.54
CA GLY A 231 -5.94 7.89 52.54
C GLY A 231 -6.26 8.50 53.91
N PRO A 232 -6.49 7.65 54.93
CA PRO A 232 -6.95 8.13 56.23
C PRO A 232 -5.85 8.91 56.96
N LEU A 233 -6.08 10.20 57.17
CA LEU A 233 -5.18 11.09 57.92
C LEU A 233 -5.97 11.72 59.07
N ARG A 234 -5.38 11.75 60.28
CA ARG A 234 -6.05 12.28 61.47
C ARG A 234 -5.48 13.64 61.85
N VAL A 235 -6.36 14.58 62.19
CA VAL A 235 -5.97 15.83 62.83
C VAL A 235 -5.25 15.50 64.14
N GLY A 236 -4.08 16.11 64.32
CA GLY A 236 -3.21 15.88 65.47
C GLY A 236 -2.21 14.74 65.33
N ALA A 237 -2.20 14.00 64.22
CA ALA A 237 -1.21 12.95 63.99
C ALA A 237 0.22 13.56 63.83
N PRO A 238 1.24 12.97 64.47
CA PRO A 238 2.64 13.40 64.37
C PRO A 238 3.26 13.03 63.02
N PRO A 239 4.42 13.63 62.66
CA PRO A 239 5.15 13.31 61.43
C PRO A 239 5.48 11.83 61.24
N GLU A 240 5.65 11.08 62.33
CA GLU A 240 5.95 9.65 62.31
C GLU A 240 4.75 8.81 61.89
N GLU A 241 3.53 9.27 62.15
CA GLU A 241 2.28 8.65 61.67
C GLU A 241 1.97 9.03 60.22
N TRP A 242 2.74 9.94 59.63
CA TRP A 242 2.80 10.07 58.18
C TRP A 242 3.40 8.83 57.52
N ALA A 243 3.72 7.74 58.22
CA ALA A 243 4.12 6.47 57.62
C ALA A 243 3.12 5.96 56.55
N LEU A 244 1.87 6.45 56.54
CA LEU A 244 0.91 6.28 55.43
C LEU A 244 1.28 7.08 54.15
N LEU A 245 2.18 8.07 54.20
CA LEU A 245 2.85 8.73 53.08
C LEU A 245 3.98 7.88 52.47
N GLY A 246 4.33 6.71 53.03
CA GLY A 246 5.13 5.67 52.35
C GLY A 246 4.47 5.10 51.08
N MET A 247 3.33 5.67 50.70
CA MET A 247 2.58 5.44 49.48
C MET A 247 2.98 6.39 48.34
N ALA A 248 3.81 7.41 48.62
CA ALA A 248 4.32 8.35 47.62
C ALA A 248 5.59 7.79 46.97
N TYR A 249 5.52 7.58 45.67
CA TYR A 249 6.61 7.15 44.81
C TYR A 249 7.01 8.32 43.91
N HIS A 250 8.30 8.37 43.58
CA HIS A 250 8.81 9.22 42.51
C HIS A 250 8.12 8.89 41.17
N PRO A 251 8.28 9.74 40.14
CA PRO A 251 7.69 9.51 38.82
C PRO A 251 8.07 8.17 38.16
N ASP A 252 9.10 7.47 38.63
CA ASP A 252 9.47 6.13 38.18
C ASP A 252 8.53 5.03 38.72
N THR A 253 7.60 5.38 39.63
CA THR A 253 6.63 4.50 40.31
C THR A 253 7.24 3.37 41.16
N ALA A 254 8.55 3.39 41.36
CA ALA A 254 9.33 2.34 42.00
C ALA A 254 10.08 2.86 43.24
N THR A 255 10.63 4.07 43.17
CA THR A 255 11.40 4.67 44.26
C THR A 255 10.46 5.40 45.21
N THR A 256 10.51 5.07 46.50
CA THR A 256 9.71 5.72 47.54
C THR A 256 10.38 6.99 48.04
N TYR A 257 9.60 8.04 48.28
CA TYR A 257 10.11 9.24 48.95
C TYR A 257 10.53 8.93 50.40
N SER A 258 11.68 9.42 50.82
CA SER A 258 12.02 9.46 52.25
C SER A 258 11.25 10.57 52.96
N LEU A 259 11.11 10.48 54.28
CA LEU A 259 10.40 11.49 55.08
C LEU A 259 10.99 12.91 54.87
N GLN A 260 12.28 13.03 54.60
CA GLN A 260 12.92 14.33 54.37
C GLN A 260 12.67 14.91 52.98
N GLU A 261 12.35 14.06 52.00
CA GLU A 261 12.11 14.44 50.60
C GLU A 261 10.64 14.80 50.35
N LEU A 262 9.74 14.49 51.30
CA LEU A 262 8.33 14.83 51.18
C LEU A 262 8.15 16.35 50.98
N PRO A 263 7.34 16.77 49.99
CA PRO A 263 7.12 18.19 49.69
C PRO A 263 6.70 19.02 50.91
N LEU A 264 5.92 18.43 51.81
CA LEU A 264 5.48 19.07 53.07
C LEU A 264 6.64 19.35 54.03
N VAL A 265 7.63 18.45 54.12
CA VAL A 265 8.81 18.63 54.99
C VAL A 265 9.77 19.64 54.41
N ARG A 266 9.95 19.63 53.10
CA ARG A 266 10.72 20.63 52.36
C ARG A 266 10.12 22.02 52.57
N ALA A 267 8.79 22.16 52.49
CA ALA A 267 8.11 23.42 52.77
C ALA A 267 8.35 23.92 54.21
N LEU A 268 8.33 23.05 55.22
CA LEU A 268 8.67 23.42 56.62
C LEU A 268 10.12 23.92 56.78
N ARG A 269 11.03 23.51 55.89
CA ARG A 269 12.43 23.98 55.84
C ARG A 269 12.63 25.23 54.99
N ARG A 270 11.54 25.89 54.56
CA ARG A 270 11.50 27.04 53.64
C ARG A 270 11.88 26.72 52.19
N GLU A 271 11.69 25.47 51.77
CA GLU A 271 11.82 25.06 50.39
C GLU A 271 10.42 24.82 49.80
N PRO A 272 9.77 25.83 49.19
CA PRO A 272 8.49 25.63 48.54
C PRO A 272 8.64 24.67 47.36
N VAL A 273 7.61 23.84 47.17
CA VAL A 273 7.51 22.89 46.06
C VAL A 273 6.35 23.29 45.19
N THR A 274 6.56 23.33 43.87
CA THR A 274 5.54 23.71 42.90
C THR A 274 5.47 22.65 41.80
N ASP A 275 4.26 22.19 41.48
CA ASP A 275 3.94 21.23 40.42
C ASP A 275 4.82 19.96 40.41
N GLU A 276 5.22 19.46 41.58
CA GLU A 276 5.98 18.21 41.67
C GLU A 276 5.05 17.01 41.47
N GLU A 277 5.33 16.18 40.47
CA GLU A 277 4.52 15.00 40.16
C GLU A 277 4.92 13.83 41.08
N VAL A 278 3.94 13.30 41.80
CA VAL A 278 4.10 12.19 42.75
C VAL A 278 3.09 11.10 42.43
N PHE A 279 3.54 9.85 42.40
CA PHE A 279 2.65 8.70 42.24
C PHE A 279 2.25 8.16 43.61
N VAL A 280 0.95 8.14 43.92
CA VAL A 280 0.43 7.68 45.20
C VAL A 280 -0.28 6.34 45.03
N ARG A 281 0.16 5.30 45.76
CA ARG A 281 -0.43 3.95 45.70
C ARG A 281 -0.65 3.38 47.09
N GLN A 282 -1.91 3.05 47.40
CA GLN A 282 -2.29 2.47 48.69
C GLN A 282 -1.79 1.01 48.84
N PRO A 283 -1.43 0.56 50.05
CA PRO A 283 -1.02 -0.81 50.33
C PRO A 283 -2.15 -1.79 49.96
N GLY A 284 -1.83 -2.79 49.14
CA GLY A 284 -2.81 -3.77 48.65
C GLY A 284 -3.72 -3.28 47.52
N ALA A 285 -3.63 -2.01 47.10
CA ALA A 285 -4.32 -1.52 45.91
C ALA A 285 -3.57 -1.91 44.64
N HIS A 286 -4.31 -2.38 43.64
CA HIS A 286 -3.77 -2.81 42.34
C HIS A 286 -3.46 -1.62 41.42
N SER A 287 -3.94 -0.42 41.76
CA SER A 287 -3.75 0.81 40.98
C SER A 287 -3.38 1.98 41.90
N GLY A 288 -2.60 2.92 41.37
CA GLY A 288 -2.25 4.18 42.03
C GLY A 288 -2.77 5.39 41.25
N ARG A 289 -2.56 6.57 41.82
CA ARG A 289 -2.99 7.87 41.30
C ARG A 289 -1.80 8.78 41.12
N TRP A 290 -1.84 9.61 40.09
CA TRP A 290 -0.87 10.66 39.88
C TRP A 290 -1.33 11.95 40.55
N MET A 291 -0.45 12.58 41.31
CA MET A 291 -0.71 13.82 42.03
C MET A 291 0.27 14.90 41.57
N SER A 292 -0.23 16.10 41.27
CA SER A 292 0.59 17.32 41.26
C SER A 292 0.59 17.91 42.67
N VAL A 293 1.77 18.09 43.25
CA VAL A 293 1.95 18.50 44.64
C VAL A 293 2.53 19.91 44.70
N ASN A 294 1.81 20.78 45.40
CA ASN A 294 2.25 22.14 45.72
C ASN A 294 2.36 22.27 47.24
N ALA A 295 3.53 22.65 47.76
CA ALA A 295 3.77 22.80 49.19
C ALA A 295 4.45 24.13 49.50
N SER A 296 3.91 24.86 50.48
CA SER A 296 4.40 26.18 50.86
C SER A 296 4.42 26.37 52.38
N PRO A 297 5.43 27.06 52.94
CA PRO A 297 5.43 27.42 54.36
C PRO A 297 4.33 28.43 54.66
N ILE A 298 3.72 28.30 55.84
CA ILE A 298 2.82 29.30 56.42
C ILE A 298 3.66 30.17 57.34
N CYS A 299 3.77 31.45 57.01
CA CYS A 299 4.59 32.42 57.75
C CYS A 299 3.72 33.53 58.35
N ASP A 300 4.09 33.97 59.55
CA ASP A 300 3.53 35.12 60.26
C ASP A 300 4.70 36.01 60.68
N ASP A 301 4.73 37.27 60.21
CA ASP A 301 5.85 38.21 60.37
C ASP A 301 7.25 37.59 60.09
N GLY A 302 7.35 36.75 59.06
CA GLY A 302 8.59 36.08 58.66
C GLY A 302 9.00 34.89 59.53
N VAL A 303 8.21 34.54 60.54
CA VAL A 303 8.37 33.33 61.36
C VAL A 303 7.48 32.23 60.81
N ILE A 304 8.04 31.04 60.57
CA ILE A 304 7.26 29.88 60.12
C ILE A 304 6.33 29.46 61.27
N LYS A 305 5.03 29.35 60.98
CA LYS A 305 4.01 28.81 61.89
C LYS A 305 3.53 27.43 61.49
N GLY A 306 3.86 26.99 60.28
CA GLY A 306 3.46 25.70 59.74
C GLY A 306 3.76 25.57 58.26
N ALA A 307 3.14 24.60 57.60
CA ALA A 307 3.17 24.45 56.14
C ALA A 307 1.82 23.95 55.63
N VAL A 308 1.50 24.30 54.38
CA VAL A 308 0.36 23.78 53.63
C VAL A 308 0.87 22.96 52.46
N VAL A 309 0.25 21.82 52.20
CA VAL A 309 0.43 21.04 50.98
C VAL A 309 -0.92 20.79 50.32
N ILE A 310 -0.94 20.92 49.00
CA ILE A 310 -2.09 20.69 48.13
C ILE A 310 -1.70 19.59 47.16
N TYR A 311 -2.52 18.53 47.12
CA TYR A 311 -2.40 17.43 46.16
C TYR A 311 -3.58 17.51 45.19
N ARG A 312 -3.26 17.70 43.91
CA ARG A 312 -4.22 17.68 42.81
C ARG A 312 -4.12 16.37 42.05
N ASP A 313 -5.24 15.67 41.90
CA ASP A 313 -5.29 14.45 41.08
C ASP A 313 -5.12 14.81 39.59
N ILE A 314 -4.06 14.28 38.98
CA ILE A 314 -3.73 14.43 37.55
C ILE A 314 -3.77 13.08 36.82
N THR A 315 -4.40 12.06 37.42
CA THR A 315 -4.44 10.69 36.87
C THR A 315 -5.12 10.65 35.50
N GLU A 316 -6.25 11.34 35.32
CA GLU A 316 -6.94 11.39 34.02
C GLU A 316 -6.09 12.07 32.95
N ARG A 317 -5.40 13.17 33.31
CA ARG A 317 -4.45 13.85 32.43
C ARG A 317 -3.34 12.92 31.97
N LYS A 318 -2.68 12.21 32.90
CA LYS A 318 -1.61 11.26 32.59
C LYS A 318 -2.09 10.09 31.72
N ARG A 319 -3.28 9.55 32.00
CA ARG A 319 -3.89 8.49 31.16
C ARG A 319 -4.19 8.98 29.76
N ALA A 320 -4.67 10.20 29.59
CA ALA A 320 -4.93 10.80 28.28
C ALA A 320 -3.62 11.05 27.51
N GLU A 321 -2.58 11.55 28.17
CA GLU A 321 -1.25 11.74 27.57
C GLU A 321 -0.64 10.40 27.11
N GLU A 322 -0.75 9.36 27.93
CA GLU A 322 -0.21 8.04 27.61
C GLU A 322 -1.02 7.32 26.52
N GLU A 323 -2.35 7.44 26.53
CA GLU A 323 -3.18 6.91 25.45
C GLU A 323 -2.90 7.63 24.12
N LEU A 324 -2.73 8.96 24.14
CA LEU A 324 -2.34 9.72 22.95
C LEU A 324 -0.98 9.26 22.42
N ARG A 325 0.00 9.08 23.31
CA ARG A 325 1.32 8.53 22.94
C ARG A 325 1.18 7.14 22.34
N ARG A 326 0.41 6.24 22.96
CA ARG A 326 0.17 4.88 22.48
C ARG A 326 -0.49 4.88 21.11
N GLN A 327 -1.47 5.75 20.88
CA GLN A 327 -2.12 5.91 19.58
C GLN A 327 -1.17 6.43 18.50
N ARG A 328 -0.33 7.41 18.84
CA ARG A 328 0.70 7.93 17.93
C ARG A 328 1.71 6.85 17.55
N ASP A 329 2.27 6.17 18.55
CA ASP A 329 3.28 5.13 18.35
C ASP A 329 2.68 3.93 17.56
N LEU A 330 1.40 3.59 17.79
CA LEU A 330 0.67 2.61 16.97
C LEU A 330 0.50 3.08 15.52
N ALA A 331 0.11 4.34 15.29
CA ALA A 331 -0.07 4.88 13.95
C ALA A 331 1.26 4.90 13.16
N GLU A 332 2.36 5.33 13.79
CA GLU A 332 3.70 5.26 13.21
C GLU A 332 4.08 3.81 12.87
N GLY A 333 3.87 2.88 13.80
CA GLY A 333 4.14 1.45 13.57
C GLY A 333 3.32 0.84 12.42
N LEU A 334 2.05 1.23 12.26
CA LEU A 334 1.21 0.76 11.14
C LEU A 334 1.71 1.26 9.78
N ILE A 335 2.25 2.47 9.73
CA ILE A 335 2.78 3.08 8.50
C ILE A 335 4.11 2.46 8.09
N ASP A 336 4.98 2.17 9.06
CA ASP A 336 6.28 1.55 8.79
C ASP A 336 6.18 0.06 8.50
N ALA A 337 5.18 -0.63 9.05
CA ALA A 337 4.91 -2.04 8.75
C ALA A 337 4.22 -2.26 7.38
N ALA A 338 3.75 -1.20 6.73
CA ALA A 338 3.08 -1.32 5.43
C ALA A 338 4.09 -1.74 4.34
N PRO A 339 3.84 -2.82 3.56
CA PRO A 339 4.67 -3.22 2.43
C PRO A 339 4.37 -2.34 1.20
N ALA A 340 4.35 -1.03 1.41
CA ALA A 340 4.01 -0.03 0.42
C ALA A 340 4.79 1.25 0.72
N VAL A 341 5.15 1.95 -0.34
CA VAL A 341 5.75 3.29 -0.27
C VAL A 341 4.71 4.24 0.26
N VAL A 342 4.98 4.92 1.38
CA VAL A 342 4.09 5.93 1.94
C VAL A 342 4.84 7.24 2.01
N VAL A 343 4.40 8.20 1.19
CA VAL A 343 5.00 9.53 1.10
C VAL A 343 3.92 10.59 1.33
N LEU A 344 4.19 11.55 2.20
CA LEU A 344 3.37 12.75 2.34
C LEU A 344 4.08 13.90 1.63
N LEU A 345 3.39 14.54 0.70
CA LEU A 345 3.89 15.70 -0.04
C LEU A 345 3.19 16.97 0.43
N SER A 346 3.94 18.06 0.59
CA SER A 346 3.37 19.40 0.79
C SER A 346 2.61 19.87 -0.47
N PRO A 347 1.80 20.94 -0.40
CA PRO A 347 1.17 21.52 -1.59
C PRO A 347 2.15 21.93 -2.70
N GLU A 348 3.41 22.21 -2.35
CA GLU A 348 4.50 22.53 -3.28
C GLU A 348 5.20 21.27 -3.82
N GLY A 349 4.83 20.08 -3.35
CA GLY A 349 5.42 18.81 -3.75
C GLY A 349 6.71 18.43 -3.01
N ARG A 350 6.96 19.04 -1.84
CA ARG A 350 8.11 18.69 -0.99
C ARG A 350 7.78 17.48 -0.12
N ILE A 351 8.77 16.64 0.14
CA ILE A 351 8.58 15.43 0.95
C ILE A 351 8.50 15.82 2.43
N VAL A 352 7.32 15.68 3.01
CA VAL A 352 7.05 15.90 4.44
C VAL A 352 7.21 14.61 5.23
N ARG A 353 6.89 13.47 4.63
CA ARG A 353 7.06 12.16 5.25
C ARG A 353 7.49 11.11 4.24
N PHE A 354 8.32 10.17 4.69
CA PHE A 354 8.88 9.08 3.90
C PHE A 354 9.03 7.86 4.81
N ASN A 355 8.20 6.82 4.64
CA ASN A 355 8.21 5.65 5.54
C ASN A 355 9.40 4.72 5.29
N HIS A 356 9.62 3.80 6.22
CA HIS A 356 10.76 2.87 6.15
C HIS A 356 10.81 2.05 4.85
N PHE A 357 9.67 1.52 4.40
CA PHE A 357 9.60 0.77 3.13
C PHE A 357 10.03 1.61 1.91
N ALA A 358 9.70 2.90 1.90
CA ALA A 358 10.16 3.81 0.84
C ALA A 358 11.68 3.98 0.86
N GLU A 359 12.32 3.97 2.04
CA GLU A 359 13.77 3.99 2.16
C GLU A 359 14.41 2.74 1.57
N GLU A 360 13.90 1.56 1.94
CA GLU A 360 14.41 0.27 1.46
C GLU A 360 14.28 0.16 -0.06
N LEU A 361 13.12 0.54 -0.60
CA LEU A 361 12.86 0.44 -2.03
C LEU A 361 13.68 1.43 -2.86
N SER A 362 13.76 2.69 -2.41
CA SER A 362 14.40 3.77 -3.18
C SER A 362 15.91 3.87 -2.95
N GLY A 363 16.41 3.35 -1.84
CA GLY A 363 17.79 3.48 -1.39
C GLY A 363 18.13 4.85 -0.78
N TYR A 364 17.15 5.73 -0.59
CA TYR A 364 17.31 7.01 0.10
C TYR A 364 16.90 6.91 1.56
N ARG A 365 17.64 7.55 2.47
CA ARG A 365 17.16 7.75 3.84
C ARG A 365 16.16 8.91 3.90
N ALA A 366 15.18 8.83 4.78
CA ALA A 366 14.20 9.88 5.03
C ALA A 366 14.91 11.23 5.28
N GLU A 367 15.93 11.24 6.15
CA GLU A 367 16.75 12.42 6.44
C GLU A 367 17.40 13.07 5.20
N GLU A 368 17.67 12.29 4.15
CA GLU A 368 18.25 12.81 2.91
C GLU A 368 17.20 13.44 1.99
N VAL A 369 15.93 13.07 2.13
CA VAL A 369 14.87 13.44 1.17
C VAL A 369 13.79 14.35 1.76
N LEU A 370 13.70 14.43 3.09
CA LEU A 370 12.80 15.38 3.76
C LEU A 370 13.07 16.82 3.27
N ASP A 371 11.99 17.56 3.04
CA ASP A 371 11.96 18.92 2.46
C ASP A 371 12.51 19.05 1.01
N ARG A 372 12.98 17.95 0.40
CA ARG A 372 13.36 17.94 -1.02
C ARG A 372 12.14 17.80 -1.91
N ASP A 373 12.31 18.24 -3.15
CA ASP A 373 11.31 18.09 -4.20
C ASP A 373 11.21 16.63 -4.64
N PHE A 374 10.01 16.05 -4.53
CA PHE A 374 9.77 14.66 -4.89
C PHE A 374 10.03 14.38 -6.37
N PHE A 375 9.62 15.30 -7.25
CA PHE A 375 9.71 15.12 -8.70
C PHE A 375 11.16 15.16 -9.19
N GLU A 376 11.98 16.03 -8.62
CA GLU A 376 13.41 16.10 -8.97
C GLU A 376 14.21 14.93 -8.39
N THR A 377 13.78 14.37 -7.26
CA THR A 377 14.53 13.34 -6.52
C THR A 377 14.20 11.93 -6.99
N LEU A 378 12.92 11.59 -7.11
CA LEU A 378 12.46 10.22 -7.31
C LEU A 378 11.89 9.94 -8.70
N LEU A 379 11.71 10.94 -9.58
CA LEU A 379 11.16 10.71 -10.92
C LEU A 379 12.20 10.82 -12.05
N PRO A 380 12.07 10.01 -13.12
CA PRO A 380 12.84 10.16 -14.33
C PRO A 380 12.65 11.55 -14.94
N VAL A 381 13.71 12.13 -15.51
CA VAL A 381 13.70 13.47 -16.12
C VAL A 381 12.56 13.63 -17.14
N ARG A 382 12.30 12.58 -17.93
CA ARG A 382 11.23 12.56 -18.95
C ARG A 382 9.82 12.71 -18.41
N ASP A 383 9.57 12.33 -17.14
CA ASP A 383 8.25 12.27 -16.54
C ASP A 383 7.95 13.45 -15.57
N ARG A 384 8.97 14.22 -15.17
CA ARG A 384 8.83 15.28 -14.14
C ARG A 384 7.75 16.31 -14.47
N ILE A 385 7.73 16.83 -15.70
CA ILE A 385 6.80 17.88 -16.12
C ILE A 385 5.36 17.34 -16.10
N ARG A 386 5.14 16.19 -16.72
CA ARG A 386 3.82 15.54 -16.82
C ARG A 386 3.25 15.24 -15.45
N ILE A 387 4.04 14.62 -14.57
CA ILE A 387 3.58 14.20 -13.24
C ILE A 387 3.37 15.41 -12.32
N ARG A 388 4.20 16.45 -12.40
CA ARG A 388 3.98 17.69 -11.63
C ARG A 388 2.68 18.39 -12.04
N GLU A 389 2.30 18.35 -13.32
CA GLU A 389 1.01 18.87 -13.78
C GLU A 389 -0.17 18.04 -13.24
N VAL A 390 -0.07 16.71 -13.25
CA VAL A 390 -1.08 15.81 -12.67
C VAL A 390 -1.21 16.05 -11.17
N PHE A 391 -0.09 16.20 -10.45
CA PHE A 391 -0.10 16.52 -9.03
C PHE A 391 -0.83 17.83 -8.73
N ARG A 392 -0.58 18.88 -9.52
CA ARG A 392 -1.27 20.16 -9.35
C ARG A 392 -2.78 20.03 -9.59
N LYS A 393 -3.22 19.24 -10.57
CA LYS A 393 -4.65 18.95 -10.78
C LYS A 393 -5.24 18.11 -9.65
N THR A 394 -4.45 17.21 -9.06
CA THR A 394 -4.86 16.37 -7.92
C THR A 394 -5.12 17.21 -6.67
N LEU A 395 -4.47 18.36 -6.51
CA LEU A 395 -4.79 19.30 -5.41
C LEU A 395 -6.20 19.89 -5.54
N ASP A 396 -6.75 19.94 -6.76
CA ASP A 396 -8.09 20.46 -7.05
C ASP A 396 -9.18 19.35 -7.05
N GLU A 397 -8.79 18.07 -7.06
CA GLU A 397 -9.68 16.90 -7.16
C GLU A 397 -9.63 16.03 -5.87
N VAL A 398 -10.74 15.35 -5.53
CA VAL A 398 -10.86 14.68 -4.22
C VAL A 398 -10.19 13.30 -4.16
N GLU A 399 -9.93 12.60 -5.27
CA GLU A 399 -9.20 11.31 -5.25
C GLU A 399 -8.75 10.87 -6.65
N THR A 400 -7.50 10.42 -6.81
CA THR A 400 -7.03 9.77 -8.04
C THR A 400 -6.40 8.42 -7.70
N ARG A 401 -6.88 7.34 -8.34
CA ARG A 401 -6.41 5.96 -8.10
C ARG A 401 -5.91 5.31 -9.38
N GLY A 402 -4.79 4.59 -9.28
CA GLY A 402 -4.41 3.58 -10.28
C GLY A 402 -3.37 4.03 -11.32
N THR A 403 -2.78 5.22 -11.18
CA THR A 403 -1.72 5.66 -12.09
C THR A 403 -0.42 4.95 -11.74
N ALA A 404 0.10 4.16 -12.68
CA ALA A 404 1.45 3.59 -12.59
C ALA A 404 2.45 4.61 -13.14
N ASN A 405 3.49 4.90 -12.36
CA ASN A 405 4.60 5.76 -12.77
C ASN A 405 5.92 5.14 -12.35
N LEU A 406 6.96 5.40 -13.13
CA LEU A 406 8.32 5.01 -12.78
C LEU A 406 8.90 5.93 -11.72
N ILE A 407 9.59 5.35 -10.76
CA ILE A 407 10.52 6.05 -9.88
C ILE A 407 11.95 5.64 -10.19
N VAL A 408 12.90 6.52 -9.89
CA VAL A 408 14.33 6.26 -9.98
C VAL A 408 14.90 6.14 -8.58
N THR A 409 15.54 5.01 -8.30
CA THR A 409 16.26 4.76 -7.05
C THR A 409 17.58 5.53 -7.02
N LYS A 410 18.19 5.68 -5.86
CA LYS A 410 19.52 6.28 -5.70
C LYS A 410 20.61 5.60 -6.54
N SER A 411 20.42 4.32 -6.86
CA SER A 411 21.34 3.54 -7.71
C SER A 411 21.15 3.76 -9.21
N GLY A 412 20.14 4.55 -9.61
CA GLY A 412 19.76 4.78 -11.01
C GLY A 412 18.82 3.73 -11.60
N ARG A 413 18.44 2.69 -10.85
CA ARG A 413 17.44 1.71 -11.28
C ARG A 413 16.05 2.33 -11.31
N GLU A 414 15.27 1.99 -12.33
CA GLU A 414 13.86 2.37 -12.43
C GLU A 414 12.98 1.29 -11.75
N ARG A 415 11.96 1.73 -11.02
CA ARG A 415 10.94 0.87 -10.39
C ARG A 415 9.56 1.37 -10.78
N GLU A 416 8.67 0.47 -11.13
CA GLU A 416 7.31 0.84 -11.51
C GLU A 416 6.37 0.78 -10.30
N ILE A 417 5.85 1.95 -9.92
CA ILE A 417 5.03 2.11 -8.74
C ILE A 417 3.61 2.48 -9.15
N ARG A 418 2.65 1.68 -8.69
CA ARG A 418 1.24 2.00 -8.80
C ARG A 418 0.82 2.87 -7.62
N TRP A 419 0.40 4.10 -7.92
CA TRP A 419 0.06 5.08 -6.91
C TRP A 419 -1.43 5.20 -6.64
N SER A 420 -1.74 5.49 -5.38
CA SER A 420 -3.03 6.01 -4.93
C SER A 420 -2.77 7.27 -4.12
N HIS A 421 -3.49 8.34 -4.44
CA HIS A 421 -3.28 9.64 -3.83
C HIS A 421 -4.55 10.13 -3.14
N ARG A 422 -4.39 10.76 -1.97
CA ARG A 422 -5.48 11.44 -1.26
C ARG A 422 -4.99 12.79 -0.74
N VAL A 423 -5.77 13.83 -0.99
CA VAL A 423 -5.54 15.15 -0.41
C VAL A 423 -5.93 15.12 1.07
N LEU A 424 -5.04 15.59 1.94
CA LEU A 424 -5.28 15.75 3.37
C LEU A 424 -5.59 17.21 3.66
N ASN A 425 -6.68 17.46 4.40
CA ASN A 425 -7.10 18.79 4.81
C ASN A 425 -7.03 18.93 6.35
N ASP A 426 -6.82 20.15 6.83
CA ASP A 426 -6.91 20.48 8.25
C ASP A 426 -8.38 20.65 8.69
N ALA A 427 -8.59 20.93 9.98
CA ALA A 427 -9.92 21.15 10.56
C ALA A 427 -10.64 22.37 9.95
N GLU A 428 -9.90 23.30 9.34
CA GLU A 428 -10.42 24.48 8.64
C GLU A 428 -10.57 24.26 7.11
N SER A 429 -10.49 23.02 6.63
CA SER A 429 -10.58 22.64 5.21
C SER A 429 -9.47 23.19 4.32
N ARG A 430 -8.32 23.58 4.88
CA ARG A 430 -7.13 23.95 4.10
C ARG A 430 -6.30 22.72 3.79
N ILE A 431 -5.74 22.68 2.59
CA ILE A 431 -4.91 21.57 2.14
C ILE A 431 -3.61 21.52 2.96
N VAL A 432 -3.42 20.44 3.70
CA VAL A 432 -2.19 20.12 4.45
C VAL A 432 -1.16 19.48 3.52
N GLY A 433 -1.62 18.69 2.54
CA GLY A 433 -0.75 18.03 1.57
C GLY A 433 -1.42 16.86 0.87
N VAL A 434 -0.63 16.05 0.17
CA VAL A 434 -1.09 14.87 -0.57
C VAL A 434 -0.41 13.62 -0.02
N LEU A 435 -1.20 12.71 0.53
CA LEU A 435 -0.75 11.37 0.91
C LEU A 435 -0.70 10.49 -0.33
N ALA A 436 0.50 10.06 -0.71
CA ALA A 436 0.74 9.13 -1.81
C ALA A 436 1.15 7.76 -1.26
N ILE A 437 0.36 6.74 -1.60
CA ILE A 437 0.65 5.34 -1.28
C ILE A 437 0.99 4.63 -2.59
N GLY A 438 2.18 4.04 -2.65
CA GLY A 438 2.75 3.39 -3.84
C GLY A 438 2.98 1.92 -3.60
N GLN A 439 2.46 1.07 -4.49
CA GLN A 439 2.77 -0.35 -4.50
C GLN A 439 3.77 -0.64 -5.63
N ASP A 440 4.89 -1.29 -5.31
CA ASP A 440 5.82 -1.78 -6.34
C ASP A 440 5.17 -2.93 -7.11
N ILE A 441 5.06 -2.74 -8.43
CA ILE A 441 4.50 -3.72 -9.36
C ILE A 441 5.52 -4.16 -10.42
N THR A 442 6.80 -3.80 -10.26
CA THR A 442 7.87 -4.07 -11.23
C THR A 442 7.94 -5.56 -11.55
N ASP A 443 8.14 -6.40 -10.54
CA ASP A 443 8.27 -7.86 -10.71
C ASP A 443 7.00 -8.50 -11.29
N LEU A 444 5.83 -7.98 -10.91
CA LEU A 444 4.54 -8.46 -11.40
C LEU A 444 4.36 -8.16 -12.89
N LYS A 445 4.68 -6.93 -13.32
CA LYS A 445 4.62 -6.53 -14.73
C LYS A 445 5.59 -7.32 -15.58
N GLU A 446 6.84 -7.44 -15.14
CA GLU A 446 7.86 -8.23 -15.85
C GLU A 446 7.46 -9.71 -15.96
N ALA A 447 6.83 -10.28 -14.93
CA ALA A 447 6.30 -11.64 -14.98
C ALA A 447 5.12 -11.75 -15.96
N GLN A 448 4.21 -10.77 -15.96
CA GLN A 448 3.05 -10.74 -16.84
C GLN A 448 3.45 -10.59 -18.32
N GLU A 449 4.41 -9.72 -18.63
CA GLU A 449 4.93 -9.55 -19.99
C GLU A 449 5.65 -10.81 -20.47
N ARG A 450 6.46 -11.45 -19.62
CA ARG A 450 7.11 -12.73 -19.94
C ARG A 450 6.07 -13.83 -20.19
N ALA A 451 5.03 -13.92 -19.37
CA ALA A 451 3.97 -14.90 -19.53
C ALA A 451 3.21 -14.68 -20.86
N LEU A 452 2.83 -13.44 -21.16
CA LEU A 452 2.15 -13.09 -22.40
C LEU A 452 3.01 -13.38 -23.64
N HIS A 453 4.32 -13.09 -23.55
CA HIS A 453 5.25 -13.41 -24.63
C HIS A 453 5.37 -14.93 -24.84
N ALA A 454 5.46 -15.71 -23.77
CA ALA A 454 5.49 -17.17 -23.83
C ALA A 454 4.20 -17.77 -24.40
N GLU A 455 3.03 -17.24 -24.01
CA GLU A 455 1.73 -17.64 -24.51
C GLU A 455 1.60 -17.37 -26.02
N ARG A 456 1.99 -16.17 -26.47
CA ARG A 456 2.01 -15.83 -27.91
C ARG A 456 2.89 -16.79 -28.70
N LEU A 457 4.08 -17.11 -28.20
CA LEU A 457 4.99 -18.07 -28.84
C LEU A 457 4.39 -19.49 -28.88
N ALA A 458 3.74 -19.93 -27.80
CA ALA A 458 3.09 -21.24 -27.74
C ALA A 458 1.93 -21.35 -28.75
N ALA A 459 1.08 -20.32 -28.84
CA ALA A 459 -0.04 -20.27 -29.79
C ALA A 459 0.45 -20.30 -31.26
N ILE A 460 1.49 -19.52 -31.58
CA ILE A 460 2.13 -19.60 -32.91
C ILE A 460 2.70 -21.02 -33.13
N GLY A 461 3.21 -21.66 -32.08
CA GLY A 461 3.79 -23.01 -32.13
C GLY A 461 2.81 -24.10 -32.46
N GLU A 462 1.64 -24.08 -31.83
CA GLU A 462 0.56 -25.01 -32.15
C GLU A 462 0.07 -24.82 -33.58
N MET A 463 -0.11 -23.57 -34.01
CA MET A 463 -0.55 -23.25 -35.37
C MET A 463 0.48 -23.73 -36.41
N VAL A 464 1.77 -23.46 -36.19
CA VAL A 464 2.85 -23.92 -37.08
C VAL A 464 3.01 -25.43 -37.05
N ALA A 465 2.86 -26.10 -35.90
CA ALA A 465 2.93 -27.55 -35.81
C ALA A 465 1.78 -28.26 -36.54
N GLY A 466 0.56 -27.69 -36.47
CA GLY A 466 -0.60 -28.18 -37.24
C GLY A 466 -0.41 -27.98 -38.74
N LEU A 467 -0.05 -26.76 -39.17
CA LEU A 467 0.22 -26.45 -40.57
C LEU A 467 1.47 -27.15 -41.11
N ALA A 468 2.42 -27.52 -40.25
CA ALA A 468 3.71 -28.06 -40.63
C ALA A 468 3.60 -29.34 -41.47
N HIS A 469 2.74 -30.27 -41.06
CA HIS A 469 2.57 -31.51 -41.78
C HIS A 469 1.94 -31.30 -43.16
N GLU A 470 0.93 -30.42 -43.25
CA GLU A 470 0.25 -30.13 -44.50
C GLU A 470 1.12 -29.33 -45.47
N SER A 471 1.81 -28.31 -44.98
CA SER A 471 2.75 -27.48 -45.76
C SER A 471 3.92 -28.30 -46.27
N ARG A 472 4.54 -29.14 -45.42
CA ARG A 472 5.63 -30.04 -45.84
C ARG A 472 5.14 -31.00 -46.92
N ASN A 473 3.98 -31.61 -46.74
CA ASN A 473 3.41 -32.53 -47.71
C ASN A 473 3.08 -31.83 -49.05
N ALA A 474 2.56 -30.60 -49.00
CA ALA A 474 2.25 -29.81 -50.19
C ALA A 474 3.52 -29.43 -50.97
N LEU A 475 4.57 -28.98 -50.28
CA LEU A 475 5.87 -28.70 -50.89
C LEU A 475 6.45 -29.97 -51.51
N GLN A 476 6.54 -31.08 -50.78
CA GLN A 476 7.07 -32.33 -51.34
C GLN A 476 6.32 -32.80 -52.60
N ARG A 477 5.00 -32.68 -52.63
CA ARG A 477 4.20 -32.98 -53.84
C ARG A 477 4.52 -32.05 -55.00
N SER A 478 4.61 -30.73 -54.74
CA SER A 478 4.99 -29.76 -55.77
C SER A 478 6.37 -30.07 -56.34
N GLN A 479 7.32 -30.49 -55.48
CA GLN A 479 8.70 -30.78 -55.89
C GLN A 479 8.75 -31.99 -56.81
N ALA A 480 8.07 -33.07 -56.43
CA ALA A 480 7.96 -34.27 -57.24
C ALA A 480 7.29 -34.00 -58.61
N CYS A 481 6.28 -33.13 -58.66
CA CYS A 481 5.65 -32.73 -59.92
C CYS A 481 6.61 -31.93 -60.81
N LEU A 482 7.39 -30.99 -60.25
CA LEU A 482 8.39 -30.23 -61.01
C LEU A 482 9.51 -31.12 -61.53
N GLU A 483 10.00 -32.07 -60.72
CA GLU A 483 10.99 -33.07 -61.15
C GLU A 483 10.46 -33.94 -62.29
N MET A 484 9.22 -34.44 -62.19
CA MET A 484 8.60 -35.21 -63.27
C MET A 484 8.38 -34.38 -64.54
N LEU A 485 7.93 -33.12 -64.42
CA LEU A 485 7.77 -32.23 -65.55
C LEU A 485 9.10 -31.97 -66.25
N SER A 486 10.18 -31.76 -65.48
CA SER A 486 11.53 -31.54 -66.00
C SER A 486 11.99 -32.70 -66.90
N LEU A 487 11.65 -33.94 -66.54
CA LEU A 487 11.92 -35.13 -67.36
C LEU A 487 11.15 -35.16 -68.69
N HIS A 488 9.94 -34.57 -68.76
CA HIS A 488 9.09 -34.61 -69.96
C HIS A 488 9.32 -33.44 -70.92
N VAL A 489 9.94 -32.35 -70.48
CA VAL A 489 10.17 -31.15 -71.31
C VAL A 489 11.64 -30.92 -71.64
N GLN A 490 12.48 -31.97 -71.55
CA GLN A 490 13.92 -31.92 -71.82
C GLN A 490 14.28 -31.32 -73.19
N ASP A 491 13.40 -31.48 -74.19
CA ASP A 491 13.62 -30.97 -75.55
C ASP A 491 13.20 -29.49 -75.73
N ARG A 492 12.68 -28.84 -74.68
CA ARG A 492 12.15 -27.47 -74.73
C ARG A 492 12.90 -26.54 -73.76
N PRO A 493 13.99 -25.89 -74.20
CA PRO A 493 14.84 -25.07 -73.31
C PRO A 493 14.11 -23.93 -72.60
N LYS A 494 13.09 -23.32 -73.23
CA LYS A 494 12.25 -22.30 -72.56
C LYS A 494 11.35 -22.87 -71.46
N ALA A 495 10.95 -24.13 -71.56
CA ALA A 495 10.15 -24.80 -70.52
C ALA A 495 11.04 -25.22 -69.34
N ILE A 496 12.27 -25.64 -69.60
CA ILE A 496 13.29 -25.92 -68.57
C ILE A 496 13.59 -24.66 -67.75
N ASP A 497 13.82 -23.50 -68.39
CA ASP A 497 14.06 -22.23 -67.67
C ASP A 497 12.88 -21.85 -66.73
N LEU A 498 11.65 -22.12 -67.14
CA LEU A 498 10.48 -21.90 -66.29
C LEU A 498 10.42 -22.87 -65.11
N ILE A 499 10.78 -24.14 -65.33
CA ILE A 499 10.85 -25.16 -64.27
C ILE A 499 11.95 -24.81 -63.27
N ASP A 500 13.14 -24.40 -63.74
CA ASP A 500 14.25 -24.00 -62.87
C ASP A 500 13.86 -22.82 -61.97
N ARG A 501 13.15 -21.82 -62.52
CA ARG A 501 12.62 -20.70 -61.72
C ARG A 501 11.58 -21.15 -60.70
N LEU A 502 10.71 -22.09 -61.05
CA LEU A 502 9.71 -22.65 -60.13
C LEU A 502 10.38 -23.46 -59.01
N GLN A 503 11.40 -24.27 -59.34
CA GLN A 503 12.20 -25.01 -58.37
C GLN A 503 12.92 -24.04 -57.41
N GLN A 504 13.54 -22.97 -57.92
CA GLN A 504 14.16 -21.95 -57.06
C GLN A 504 13.16 -21.25 -56.14
N ALA A 505 11.96 -20.92 -56.63
CA ALA A 505 10.91 -20.34 -55.80
C ALA A 505 10.41 -21.33 -54.72
N GLN A 506 10.35 -22.61 -55.07
CA GLN A 506 9.96 -23.66 -54.16
C GLN A 506 11.00 -23.93 -53.07
N ASP A 507 12.28 -23.97 -53.42
CA ASP A 507 13.37 -24.10 -52.45
C ASP A 507 13.38 -22.92 -51.47
N GLN A 508 13.12 -21.71 -51.96
CA GLN A 508 12.95 -20.53 -51.10
C GLN A 508 11.76 -20.68 -50.14
N LEU A 509 10.60 -21.15 -50.60
CA LEU A 509 9.46 -21.43 -49.73
C LEU A 509 9.77 -22.48 -48.67
N HIS A 510 10.54 -23.51 -49.02
CA HIS A 510 10.96 -24.53 -48.08
C HIS A 510 11.87 -23.96 -46.98
N LEU A 511 12.85 -23.13 -47.36
CA LEU A 511 13.72 -22.42 -46.43
C LEU A 511 12.94 -21.49 -45.49
N LEU A 512 12.05 -20.65 -46.03
CA LEU A 512 11.20 -19.74 -45.24
C LEU A 512 10.36 -20.53 -44.21
N TYR A 513 9.83 -21.69 -44.63
CA TYR A 513 9.05 -22.57 -43.77
C TYR A 513 9.89 -23.20 -42.64
N GLU A 514 11.09 -23.69 -42.95
CA GLU A 514 12.01 -24.25 -41.96
C GLU A 514 12.45 -23.19 -40.94
N ASP A 515 12.69 -21.95 -41.37
CA ASP A 515 13.00 -20.81 -40.49
C ASP A 515 11.86 -20.49 -39.51
N VAL A 516 10.63 -20.41 -40.01
CA VAL A 516 9.44 -20.19 -39.16
C VAL A 516 9.28 -21.34 -38.16
N ARG A 517 9.42 -22.58 -38.61
CA ARG A 517 9.33 -23.74 -37.72
C ARG A 517 10.43 -23.73 -36.66
N GLY A 518 11.67 -23.43 -37.06
CA GLY A 518 12.83 -23.33 -36.17
C GLY A 518 12.68 -22.21 -35.14
N TYR A 519 12.12 -21.07 -35.55
CA TYR A 519 11.84 -19.95 -34.66
C TYR A 519 10.79 -20.27 -33.60
N VAL A 520 9.84 -21.15 -33.88
CA VAL A 520 8.75 -21.42 -32.93
C VAL A 520 9.00 -22.68 -32.09
N ALA A 521 9.87 -23.58 -32.56
CA ALA A 521 10.24 -24.76 -31.82
C ALA A 521 10.84 -24.43 -30.43
N PRO A 522 10.56 -25.25 -29.39
CA PRO A 522 11.25 -25.16 -28.11
C PRO A 522 12.74 -25.43 -28.29
N ILE A 523 13.58 -24.56 -27.73
CA ILE A 523 15.04 -24.76 -27.74
C ILE A 523 15.40 -25.66 -26.56
N ARG A 524 15.75 -26.91 -26.85
CA ARG A 524 16.42 -27.79 -25.89
C ARG A 524 17.91 -27.79 -26.22
N LEU A 525 18.73 -27.50 -25.23
CA LEU A 525 20.20 -27.42 -25.38
C LEU A 525 20.84 -28.74 -24.98
N GLU A 526 21.72 -29.25 -25.82
CA GLU A 526 22.66 -30.32 -25.50
C GLU A 526 24.06 -29.73 -25.25
N ARG A 527 24.27 -29.20 -24.04
CA ARG A 527 25.54 -28.55 -23.70
C ARG A 527 26.67 -29.57 -23.61
N ARG A 528 27.81 -29.25 -24.21
CA ARG A 528 29.05 -30.02 -24.18
C ARG A 528 30.22 -29.06 -24.03
N ASN A 529 31.29 -29.53 -23.41
CA ASN A 529 32.52 -28.74 -23.32
C ASN A 529 33.27 -28.83 -24.66
N CYS A 530 33.16 -27.80 -25.50
CA CYS A 530 33.72 -27.78 -26.84
C CYS A 530 34.57 -26.54 -27.09
N LYS A 531 35.50 -26.65 -28.06
CA LYS A 531 36.31 -25.52 -28.51
C LYS A 531 35.45 -24.60 -29.36
N LEU A 532 35.25 -23.37 -28.93
CA LEU A 532 34.37 -22.44 -29.64
C LEU A 532 34.89 -22.10 -31.04
N ALA A 533 36.22 -22.07 -31.20
CA ALA A 533 36.83 -21.80 -32.49
C ALA A 533 36.48 -22.82 -33.58
N GLU A 534 36.24 -24.08 -33.20
CA GLU A 534 35.82 -25.10 -34.15
C GLU A 534 34.42 -24.82 -34.69
N ILE A 535 33.53 -24.26 -33.87
CA ILE A 535 32.13 -24.02 -34.21
C ILE A 535 31.99 -22.93 -35.28
N TRP A 536 32.61 -21.76 -35.10
CA TRP A 536 32.51 -20.70 -36.12
C TRP A 536 33.31 -21.03 -37.38
N ARG A 537 34.41 -21.80 -37.28
CA ARG A 537 35.14 -22.32 -38.45
C ARG A 537 34.29 -23.27 -39.27
N GLU A 538 33.56 -24.17 -38.60
CA GLU A 538 32.62 -25.08 -39.27
C GLU A 538 31.49 -24.30 -39.96
N ALA A 539 30.90 -23.31 -39.26
CA ALA A 539 29.90 -22.42 -39.85
C ALA A 539 30.44 -21.68 -41.10
N TRP A 540 31.69 -21.22 -41.07
CA TRP A 540 32.35 -20.56 -42.19
C TRP A 540 32.63 -21.50 -43.37
N ILE A 541 33.02 -22.75 -43.10
CA ILE A 541 33.22 -23.79 -44.12
C ILE A 541 31.89 -24.08 -44.84
N ASN A 542 30.79 -24.18 -44.09
CA ASN A 542 29.46 -24.44 -44.64
C ASN A 542 28.96 -23.31 -45.56
N LEU A 543 29.48 -22.08 -45.42
CA LEU A 543 29.18 -20.94 -46.28
C LEU A 543 30.02 -20.90 -47.58
N LYS A 544 30.80 -21.93 -47.90
CA LYS A 544 31.60 -22.00 -49.13
C LYS A 544 30.79 -21.71 -50.42
N PRO A 545 29.55 -22.19 -50.60
CA PRO A 545 28.74 -21.86 -51.78
C PRO A 545 28.49 -20.34 -51.92
N GLN A 546 28.07 -19.64 -50.85
CA GLN A 546 27.82 -18.20 -50.88
C GLN A 546 29.09 -17.36 -51.08
N ARG A 547 30.27 -17.92 -50.78
CA ARG A 547 31.57 -17.26 -50.99
C ARG A 547 32.16 -17.50 -52.38
N THR A 548 31.58 -18.40 -53.19
CA THR A 548 32.13 -18.74 -54.50
C THR A 548 32.01 -17.54 -55.44
N GLY A 549 33.15 -17.06 -55.95
CA GLY A 549 33.21 -15.84 -56.77
C GLY A 549 33.37 -14.54 -55.98
N ARG A 550 33.55 -14.61 -54.65
CA ARG A 550 33.78 -13.45 -53.78
C ARG A 550 35.14 -13.46 -53.12
N VAL A 551 35.72 -12.28 -52.91
CA VAL A 551 36.96 -12.12 -52.11
C VAL A 551 36.55 -11.96 -50.64
N ALA A 552 36.44 -13.08 -49.91
CA ALA A 552 35.98 -13.09 -48.51
C ALA A 552 36.97 -13.80 -47.58
N ALA A 553 37.39 -13.12 -46.51
CA ALA A 553 38.31 -13.64 -45.51
C ALA A 553 37.73 -13.60 -44.09
N LEU A 554 37.96 -14.68 -43.34
CA LEU A 554 37.69 -14.75 -41.90
C LEU A 554 39.01 -14.55 -41.16
N VAL A 555 39.05 -13.57 -40.27
CA VAL A 555 40.21 -13.25 -39.43
C VAL A 555 39.85 -13.58 -37.99
N GLU A 556 40.63 -14.46 -37.37
CA GLU A 556 40.40 -14.90 -35.99
C GLU A 556 41.39 -14.19 -35.07
N MET A 557 40.87 -13.53 -34.04
CA MET A 557 41.66 -12.89 -32.99
C MET A 557 41.21 -13.49 -31.66
N SER A 558 42.06 -14.28 -31.00
CA SER A 558 41.72 -14.83 -29.70
C SER A 558 42.94 -14.85 -28.81
N ASP A 559 42.71 -14.50 -27.54
CA ASP A 559 43.72 -14.60 -26.50
C ASP A 559 44.04 -16.07 -26.17
N ASP A 560 43.09 -16.99 -26.42
CA ASP A 560 43.24 -18.44 -26.23
C ASP A 560 42.50 -19.22 -27.34
N PRO A 561 43.20 -19.71 -28.39
CA PRO A 561 42.59 -20.45 -29.48
C PRO A 561 42.09 -21.86 -29.09
N ASP A 562 42.47 -22.36 -27.91
CA ASP A 562 42.01 -23.65 -27.37
C ASP A 562 40.93 -23.50 -26.30
N LEU A 563 40.37 -22.28 -26.16
CA LEU A 563 39.33 -21.96 -25.19
C LEU A 563 38.11 -22.86 -25.36
N ARG A 564 37.77 -23.57 -24.28
CA ARG A 564 36.60 -24.44 -24.21
C ARG A 564 35.51 -23.83 -23.35
N TRP A 565 34.26 -23.99 -23.78
CA TRP A 565 33.09 -23.48 -23.08
C TRP A 565 31.95 -24.51 -23.10
N MET A 566 31.11 -24.47 -22.07
CA MET A 566 29.92 -25.33 -21.98
C MET A 566 28.79 -24.77 -22.83
N VAL A 567 28.68 -25.22 -24.08
CA VAL A 567 27.67 -24.76 -25.05
C VAL A 567 27.11 -25.92 -25.86
N ASP A 568 25.97 -25.70 -26.52
CA ASP A 568 25.48 -26.62 -27.55
C ASP A 568 26.15 -26.28 -28.90
N PRO A 569 27.06 -27.13 -29.43
CA PRO A 569 27.81 -26.81 -30.64
C PRO A 569 26.91 -26.69 -31.88
N PHE A 570 25.83 -27.46 -31.96
CA PHE A 570 24.92 -27.41 -33.09
C PHE A 570 24.12 -26.10 -33.09
N ARG A 571 23.55 -25.73 -31.94
CA ARG A 571 22.78 -24.49 -31.80
C ARG A 571 23.66 -23.25 -31.92
N LEU A 572 24.84 -23.25 -31.31
CA LEU A 572 25.76 -22.13 -31.45
C LEU A 572 26.34 -22.02 -32.88
N GLY A 573 26.50 -23.14 -33.58
CA GLY A 573 26.80 -23.16 -35.02
C GLY A 573 25.74 -22.43 -35.85
N GLN A 574 24.46 -22.58 -35.53
CA GLN A 574 23.37 -21.82 -36.17
C GLN A 574 23.49 -20.31 -35.93
N VAL A 575 23.87 -19.90 -34.72
CA VAL A 575 24.10 -18.48 -34.39
C VAL A 575 25.20 -17.90 -35.28
N PHE A 576 26.36 -18.56 -35.33
CA PHE A 576 27.47 -18.10 -36.15
C PHE A 576 27.15 -18.13 -37.65
N HIS A 577 26.44 -19.16 -38.11
CA HIS A 577 25.99 -19.23 -39.51
C HIS A 577 25.14 -18.00 -39.87
N ASN A 578 24.13 -17.67 -39.06
CA ASN A 578 23.24 -16.53 -39.32
C ASN A 578 23.99 -15.19 -39.31
N ILE A 579 24.93 -15.01 -38.38
CA ILE A 579 25.74 -13.78 -38.29
C ILE A 579 26.70 -13.66 -39.48
N LEU A 580 27.43 -14.74 -39.81
CA LEU A 580 28.40 -14.75 -40.91
C LEU A 580 27.72 -14.61 -42.28
N GLU A 581 26.57 -15.25 -42.48
CA GLU A 581 25.78 -15.09 -43.70
C GLU A 581 25.24 -13.65 -43.83
N ASN A 582 24.84 -13.05 -42.71
CA ASN A 582 24.42 -11.65 -42.69
C ASN A 582 25.55 -10.71 -43.08
N ALA A 583 26.74 -10.90 -42.51
CA ALA A 583 27.94 -10.13 -42.86
C ALA A 583 28.32 -10.29 -44.34
N LEU A 584 28.34 -11.53 -44.87
CA LEU A 584 28.58 -11.78 -46.29
C LEU A 584 27.60 -11.02 -47.17
N THR A 585 26.30 -11.08 -46.85
CA THR A 585 25.28 -10.43 -47.68
C THR A 585 25.37 -8.89 -47.64
N ALA A 586 25.74 -8.32 -46.50
CA ALA A 586 25.77 -6.87 -46.30
C ALA A 586 27.04 -6.20 -46.84
N CYS A 587 28.16 -6.92 -46.90
CA CYS A 587 29.44 -6.37 -47.34
C CYS A 587 29.61 -6.41 -48.86
N SER A 588 30.34 -5.43 -49.40
CA SER A 588 30.88 -5.46 -50.77
C SER A 588 32.29 -6.03 -50.75
N ASP A 589 32.74 -6.60 -51.87
CA ASP A 589 34.08 -7.19 -51.95
C ASP A 589 35.20 -6.12 -51.90
N PRO A 590 36.32 -6.37 -51.20
CA PRO A 590 36.63 -7.57 -50.43
C PRO A 590 35.91 -7.59 -49.07
N VAL A 591 35.33 -8.74 -48.71
CA VAL A 591 34.66 -8.96 -47.43
C VAL A 591 35.69 -9.41 -46.39
N LYS A 592 35.75 -8.71 -45.26
CA LYS A 592 36.57 -9.07 -44.11
C LYS A 592 35.67 -9.21 -42.90
N ILE A 593 35.68 -10.40 -42.30
CA ILE A 593 34.94 -10.70 -41.07
C ILE A 593 35.97 -11.05 -39.99
N GLU A 594 35.93 -10.32 -38.89
CA GLU A 594 36.80 -10.47 -37.74
C GLU A 594 36.03 -11.10 -36.59
N VAL A 595 36.50 -12.23 -36.06
CA VAL A 595 35.93 -12.88 -34.87
C VAL A 595 36.92 -12.72 -33.74
N CYS A 596 36.52 -11.98 -32.71
CA CYS A 596 37.30 -11.78 -31.49
C CYS A 596 36.68 -12.59 -30.34
N CYS A 597 37.47 -13.38 -29.62
CA CYS A 597 37.00 -14.13 -28.46
C CYS A 597 37.90 -13.89 -27.26
N ARG A 598 37.29 -13.38 -26.18
CA ARG A 598 38.00 -13.02 -24.94
C ARG A 598 37.18 -13.38 -23.70
N ARG A 599 37.89 -13.77 -22.63
CA ARG A 599 37.29 -13.99 -21.31
C ARG A 599 37.26 -12.68 -20.55
N ILE A 600 36.12 -12.37 -19.93
CA ILE A 600 35.91 -11.16 -19.13
C ILE A 600 35.61 -11.57 -17.70
N GLU A 601 36.36 -11.01 -16.77
CA GLU A 601 36.06 -11.05 -15.34
C GLU A 601 35.37 -9.74 -14.98
N VAL A 602 34.06 -9.81 -14.74
CA VAL A 602 33.25 -8.74 -14.12
C VAL A 602 32.88 -9.28 -12.76
N ASP A 603 32.85 -8.46 -11.70
CA ASP A 603 32.49 -8.87 -10.32
C ASP A 603 31.35 -9.91 -10.28
N GLY A 604 31.70 -11.20 -10.24
CA GLY A 604 30.79 -12.29 -10.60
C GLY A 604 31.45 -13.48 -11.33
N PRO A 605 30.65 -14.44 -11.85
CA PRO A 605 31.17 -15.60 -12.58
C PRO A 605 31.84 -15.18 -13.90
N PRO A 606 32.86 -15.91 -14.37
CA PRO A 606 33.56 -15.57 -15.59
C PRO A 606 32.61 -15.58 -16.78
N LEU A 607 32.62 -14.49 -17.54
CA LEU A 607 31.85 -14.32 -18.76
C LEU A 607 32.76 -14.51 -19.96
N LEU A 608 32.22 -15.07 -21.03
CA LEU A 608 32.87 -15.11 -22.32
C LEU A 608 32.26 -14.06 -23.23
N GLN A 609 33.08 -13.23 -23.86
CA GLN A 609 32.65 -12.33 -24.93
C GLN A 609 33.19 -12.80 -26.27
N VAL A 610 32.28 -12.97 -27.24
CA VAL A 610 32.60 -13.22 -28.65
C VAL A 610 32.06 -12.05 -29.47
N THR A 611 32.94 -11.38 -30.20
CA THR A 611 32.60 -10.25 -31.06
C THR A 611 32.81 -10.66 -32.51
N VAL A 612 31.80 -10.47 -33.35
CA VAL A 612 31.89 -10.67 -34.81
C VAL A 612 31.71 -9.33 -35.48
N ARG A 613 32.75 -8.87 -36.18
CA ARG A 613 32.78 -7.57 -36.86
C ARG A 613 32.98 -7.76 -38.36
N ASP A 614 32.20 -7.06 -39.16
CA ASP A 614 32.38 -7.02 -40.62
C ASP A 614 32.90 -5.66 -41.09
N ASN A 615 33.23 -5.53 -42.38
CA ASN A 615 33.67 -4.28 -43.01
C ASN A 615 32.60 -3.64 -43.90
N GLY A 616 31.33 -3.91 -43.61
CA GLY A 616 30.17 -3.43 -44.35
C GLY A 616 29.71 -2.02 -43.97
N PRO A 617 28.48 -1.63 -44.33
CA PRO A 617 27.94 -0.29 -44.09
C PRO A 617 27.62 -0.01 -42.61
N GLY A 618 27.64 -1.03 -41.74
CA GLY A 618 27.24 -0.92 -40.34
C GLY A 618 25.73 -0.89 -40.12
N VAL A 619 25.34 -0.74 -38.85
CA VAL A 619 23.93 -0.68 -38.42
C VAL A 619 23.65 0.72 -37.89
N ALA A 620 22.72 1.44 -38.54
CA ALA A 620 22.29 2.76 -38.08
C ALA A 620 21.70 2.69 -36.67
N LEU A 621 21.85 3.76 -35.89
CA LEU A 621 21.45 3.80 -34.47
C LEU A 621 19.97 3.41 -34.27
N GLU A 622 19.11 3.84 -35.19
CA GLU A 622 17.66 3.57 -35.21
C GLU A 622 17.29 2.10 -35.43
N TYR A 623 18.21 1.28 -35.95
CA TYR A 623 17.93 -0.13 -36.26
C TYR A 623 18.60 -1.11 -35.30
N ARG A 624 19.48 -0.66 -34.39
CA ARG A 624 20.27 -1.54 -33.51
C ARG A 624 19.42 -2.47 -32.65
N GLU A 625 18.35 -1.96 -32.05
CA GLU A 625 17.44 -2.77 -31.24
C GLU A 625 16.53 -3.66 -32.11
N ARG A 626 16.18 -3.16 -33.31
CA ARG A 626 15.25 -3.82 -34.24
C ARG A 626 15.88 -4.97 -35.01
N VAL A 627 17.21 -5.04 -35.13
CA VAL A 627 17.91 -6.15 -35.82
C VAL A 627 17.50 -7.52 -35.28
N PHE A 628 17.17 -7.62 -33.99
CA PHE A 628 16.76 -8.88 -33.35
C PHE A 628 15.24 -9.08 -33.32
N GLU A 629 14.45 -8.14 -33.87
CA GLU A 629 13.00 -8.31 -34.00
C GLU A 629 12.66 -9.40 -35.02
N PRO A 630 11.71 -10.30 -34.74
CA PRO A 630 11.26 -11.30 -35.70
C PRO A 630 10.70 -10.63 -36.96
N PHE A 631 11.00 -11.21 -38.13
CA PHE A 631 10.56 -10.73 -39.46
C PHE A 631 11.09 -9.36 -39.88
N TYR A 632 12.02 -8.78 -39.11
CA TYR A 632 12.68 -7.54 -39.46
C TYR A 632 13.86 -7.82 -40.39
N THR A 633 13.86 -7.22 -41.58
CA THR A 633 14.96 -7.32 -42.55
C THR A 633 15.02 -6.09 -43.43
N THR A 634 16.22 -5.62 -43.71
CA THR A 634 16.49 -4.58 -44.72
C THR A 634 16.84 -5.16 -46.09
N LYS A 635 16.91 -6.50 -46.20
CA LYS A 635 17.28 -7.22 -47.42
C LYS A 635 16.05 -7.49 -48.30
N THR A 636 16.24 -7.44 -49.61
CA THR A 636 15.22 -7.83 -50.61
C THR A 636 14.96 -9.35 -50.66
N LYS A 637 15.86 -10.17 -50.11
CA LYS A 637 15.72 -11.62 -49.94
C LYS A 637 16.13 -12.03 -48.51
N GLY A 638 15.23 -12.72 -47.80
CA GLY A 638 15.46 -13.26 -46.44
C GLY A 638 14.20 -13.19 -45.56
N THR A 639 14.06 -14.12 -44.61
CA THR A 639 12.92 -14.19 -43.66
C THR A 639 12.90 -13.06 -42.63
N GLY A 640 14.06 -12.46 -42.32
CA GLY A 640 14.22 -11.61 -41.13
C GLY A 640 14.16 -12.38 -39.81
N LEU A 641 14.21 -13.71 -39.82
CA LEU A 641 14.17 -14.53 -38.61
C LEU A 641 15.56 -14.91 -38.08
N GLY A 642 16.60 -14.89 -38.91
CA GLY A 642 17.93 -15.39 -38.55
C GLY A 642 18.54 -14.76 -37.29
N MET A 643 18.46 -13.42 -37.14
CA MET A 643 18.96 -12.73 -35.96
C MET A 643 18.07 -12.93 -34.72
N ALA A 644 16.75 -13.04 -34.91
CA ALA A 644 15.83 -13.38 -33.83
C ALA A 644 16.06 -14.82 -33.31
N ILE A 645 16.34 -15.77 -34.21
CA ILE A 645 16.75 -17.14 -33.85
C ILE A 645 18.09 -17.11 -33.11
N ALA A 646 19.06 -16.34 -33.59
CA ALA A 646 20.35 -16.19 -32.92
C ALA A 646 20.19 -15.69 -31.48
N ARG A 647 19.35 -14.67 -31.27
CA ARG A 647 19.02 -14.14 -29.94
C ARG A 647 18.40 -15.18 -29.03
N ARG A 648 17.37 -15.90 -29.48
CA ARG A 648 16.72 -16.96 -28.68
C ARG A 648 17.71 -18.07 -28.29
N ILE A 649 18.62 -18.45 -29.19
CA ILE A 649 19.63 -19.47 -28.88
C ILE A 649 20.61 -18.97 -27.82
N ILE A 650 21.09 -17.73 -27.91
CA ILE A 650 22.00 -17.15 -26.93
C ILE A 650 21.32 -16.96 -25.56
N GLU A 651 20.08 -16.47 -25.54
CA GLU A 651 19.27 -16.36 -24.32
C GLU A 651 19.02 -17.72 -23.66
N ALA A 652 18.79 -18.79 -24.44
CA ALA A 652 18.67 -20.15 -23.91
C ALA A 652 19.99 -20.66 -23.26
N HIS A 653 21.15 -20.14 -23.70
CA HIS A 653 22.44 -20.40 -23.06
C HIS A 653 22.67 -19.53 -21.81
N GLY A 654 21.71 -18.69 -21.42
CA GLY A 654 21.85 -17.71 -20.33
C GLY A 654 22.70 -16.50 -20.71
N GLY A 655 23.00 -16.33 -22.00
CA GLY A 655 23.81 -15.25 -22.53
C GLY A 655 23.00 -14.05 -23.03
N GLN A 656 23.71 -13.04 -23.53
CA GLN A 656 23.12 -11.88 -24.21
C GLN A 656 23.77 -11.66 -25.57
N ILE A 657 23.00 -11.17 -26.54
CA ILE A 657 23.49 -10.75 -27.85
C ILE A 657 23.07 -9.29 -28.09
N ALA A 658 23.98 -8.47 -28.61
CA ALA A 658 23.75 -7.06 -28.87
C ALA A 658 24.50 -6.60 -30.13
N VAL A 659 24.08 -5.47 -30.69
CA VAL A 659 24.89 -4.75 -31.69
C VAL A 659 25.88 -3.87 -30.92
N GLY A 660 27.16 -4.00 -31.23
CA GLY A 660 28.25 -3.25 -30.59
C GLY A 660 28.25 -1.75 -30.91
N GLU A 661 29.11 -1.01 -30.21
CA GLU A 661 29.31 0.41 -30.49
C GLU A 661 30.06 0.58 -31.82
N ALA A 662 29.56 1.43 -32.71
CA ALA A 662 30.15 1.66 -34.03
C ALA A 662 31.54 2.32 -33.92
N ILE A 663 32.58 1.51 -33.77
CA ILE A 663 33.98 1.93 -33.82
C ILE A 663 34.48 1.66 -35.25
N GLY A 664 34.14 2.57 -36.18
CA GLY A 664 34.62 2.54 -37.57
C GLY A 664 33.54 2.24 -38.62
N GLN A 665 33.96 1.65 -39.76
CA GLN A 665 33.08 1.13 -40.81
C GLN A 665 32.81 -0.36 -40.54
N GLY A 666 31.54 -0.78 -40.53
CA GLY A 666 31.16 -2.18 -40.30
C GLY A 666 30.06 -2.38 -39.26
N ALA A 667 29.39 -3.53 -39.30
CA ALA A 667 28.52 -3.96 -38.21
C ALA A 667 29.31 -4.81 -37.21
N GLU A 668 29.02 -4.63 -35.93
CA GLU A 668 29.61 -5.42 -34.85
C GLU A 668 28.49 -6.10 -34.07
N ILE A 669 28.58 -7.42 -33.92
CA ILE A 669 27.68 -8.22 -33.08
C ILE A 669 28.48 -8.75 -31.90
N VAL A 670 28.00 -8.45 -30.69
CA VAL A 670 28.63 -8.85 -29.43
C VAL A 670 27.76 -9.92 -28.77
N ILE A 671 28.35 -11.07 -28.51
CA ILE A 671 27.73 -12.20 -27.79
C ILE A 671 28.44 -12.33 -26.46
N THR A 672 27.67 -12.47 -25.38
CA THR A 672 28.16 -12.76 -24.04
C THR A 672 27.54 -14.06 -23.54
N LEU A 673 28.37 -14.97 -23.02
CA LEU A 673 27.94 -16.28 -22.53
C LEU A 673 28.47 -16.50 -21.09
N PRO A 674 27.61 -16.86 -20.12
CA PRO A 674 28.06 -17.25 -18.79
C PRO A 674 28.76 -18.61 -18.82
N LEU A 675 29.61 -18.87 -17.83
CA LEU A 675 30.16 -20.20 -17.61
C LEU A 675 29.00 -21.13 -17.20
N GLY A 676 28.62 -22.05 -18.08
CA GLY A 676 27.51 -22.95 -17.82
C GLY A 676 27.82 -23.90 -16.64
N GLU A 677 26.87 -24.03 -15.72
CA GLU A 677 26.88 -25.11 -14.73
C GLU A 677 26.72 -26.47 -15.44
N SER A 678 27.42 -27.48 -14.93
CA SER A 678 27.56 -28.83 -15.52
C SER A 678 26.26 -29.62 -15.54
#